data_AF-A0A1W1I5P3-F1
#
_entry.id   AF-A0A1W1I5P3-F1
#
_cell.length_a   1.000
_cell.length_b   1.000
_cell.length_c   1.000
_cell.angle_alpha   90.00
_cell.angle_beta   90.00
_cell.angle_gamma   90.00
#
_symmetry.space_group_name_H-M   'P 1'
#
loop_
_entity.id
_entity.type
_entity.pdbx_description
1 polymer ?
#
loop_
_entity_poly.entity_id
_entity_poly.type
_entity_poly.pdbx_seq_one_letter_code
_entity_poly.pdbx_strand_id
1 'polypeptide(L)'
;MSVHDVLSRFSPLDPRLYQIISLGTLLSYGLLWLRFDVPVSQIAATFGAALLAQYAGTRWHRLPSYDPLSAIVSAVGLCIFLRANDPLTAALASALAIGSKFLIRLNGKHLFNPTNLGLTVMMITGLGWISPGQWGQVAWFGLLVVGFGSFVVTRAARADVTLSFLGFYVGLLILRALWLGDPLTIPLHQIESGTLLIFSFFMITDPKTTPDSRAGRLLFTALVALCAFATQYALHRPHGILWGLLACSPLVPLIDRLCPGSRYDWSTPSTGTLASPNTVFLSPSPKEICMARPLMLALALITGLLASNGTASAFCGFYVGKADTKLFNKASEVVVARHADKTVLTMANDFKGDVKEFALVVPMPAVLQKDQIHIGQPAVLKHLADYSAPRLVEYFDENPCVRYELLERRMDAMKSQAPAAAPNRERERALGVTVEAQYQVGEYDILLLSAKESAGLETWLTENGYRIPTGASAVLHSYLKQDMKFFVAKVNLGEQAKLGLTHLRPLQIAFASPKFMLPIRLGTVNAESSQELFVYFLTKQGRVETTNYRTVRLPAAQELPLYVRDRFGDFYRDLFTQQVKREDERGVFVEYAWDMTWCDPCAADPLSEEELRSLGVFWQESSGQASKAPQARSVFLTRLHVRYDAAHFPEDLLFQETSDRSNFQARYILRHPWTGTDDCQAAIAYRRQLPERHERQAETLATLTGWNIAEIRKAMNLTAAAIPDKDAWYRWLWND
;
A
#
# COMPACT_ATOMS: atom_id res chain seq x y z
N MET A 1 -23.99 -16.33 53.92
CA MET A 1 -23.69 -15.46 52.76
C MET A 1 -24.19 -16.18 51.53
N SER A 2 -25.05 -15.54 50.76
CA SER A 2 -25.48 -16.00 49.43
C SER A 2 -24.39 -15.71 48.38
N VAL A 3 -24.50 -16.35 47.21
CA VAL A 3 -23.67 -15.99 46.04
C VAL A 3 -23.91 -14.54 45.61
N HIS A 4 -25.10 -14.00 45.88
CA HIS A 4 -25.43 -12.59 45.62
C HIS A 4 -24.61 -11.63 46.51
N ASP A 5 -24.35 -11.98 47.77
CA ASP A 5 -23.53 -11.19 48.71
C ASP A 5 -22.03 -11.17 48.37
N VAL A 6 -21.57 -12.17 47.60
CA VAL A 6 -20.19 -12.24 47.10
C VAL A 6 -20.05 -11.40 45.83
N LEU A 7 -21.05 -11.45 44.95
CA LEU A 7 -21.08 -10.65 43.72
C LEU A 7 -21.32 -9.16 43.98
N SER A 8 -22.14 -8.80 44.97
CA SER A 8 -22.45 -7.39 45.31
C SER A 8 -21.27 -6.63 45.93
N ARG A 9 -20.26 -7.33 46.47
CA ARG A 9 -19.02 -6.72 47.00
C ARG A 9 -18.10 -6.18 45.91
N PHE A 10 -18.29 -6.55 44.65
CA PHE A 10 -17.61 -5.91 43.52
C PHE A 10 -18.43 -4.73 43.01
N SER A 11 -18.30 -3.56 43.65
CA SER A 11 -18.75 -2.31 43.04
C SER A 11 -18.12 -2.19 41.64
N PRO A 12 -18.91 -1.90 40.58
CA PRO A 12 -18.37 -1.79 39.25
C PRO A 12 -17.39 -0.63 39.18
N LEU A 13 -16.12 -0.94 38.88
CA LEU A 13 -15.09 0.07 38.63
C LEU A 13 -15.54 0.98 37.48
N ASP A 14 -15.18 2.27 37.57
CA ASP A 14 -15.51 3.29 36.56
C ASP A 14 -15.20 2.74 35.15
N PRO A 15 -16.18 2.71 34.22
CA PRO A 15 -15.99 2.12 32.89
C PRO A 15 -14.78 2.67 32.11
N ARG A 16 -14.34 3.90 32.43
CA ARG A 16 -13.16 4.54 31.84
C ARG A 16 -11.85 3.87 32.24
N LEU A 17 -11.77 3.22 33.39
CA LEU A 17 -10.58 2.44 33.76
C LEU A 17 -10.37 1.28 32.79
N TYR A 18 -11.44 0.60 32.38
CA TYR A 18 -11.36 -0.44 31.34
C TYR A 18 -11.00 0.14 29.97
N GLN A 19 -11.46 1.36 29.63
CA GLN A 19 -11.03 2.08 28.42
C GLN A 19 -9.52 2.37 28.46
N ILE A 20 -9.00 2.91 29.57
CA ILE A 20 -7.58 3.23 29.74
C ILE A 20 -6.72 1.96 29.66
N ILE A 21 -7.12 0.87 30.32
CA ILE A 21 -6.37 -0.39 30.27
C ILE A 21 -6.38 -0.98 28.85
N SER A 22 -7.53 -1.01 28.18
CA SER A 22 -7.65 -1.58 26.83
C SER A 22 -6.90 -0.76 25.78
N LEU A 23 -7.10 0.56 25.76
CA LEU A 23 -6.39 1.46 24.84
C LEU A 23 -4.90 1.54 25.18
N GLY A 24 -4.52 1.54 26.46
CA GLY A 24 -3.12 1.49 26.90
C GLY A 24 -2.43 0.20 26.47
N THR A 25 -3.14 -0.93 26.48
CA THR A 25 -2.64 -2.21 25.96
C THR A 25 -2.44 -2.15 24.44
N LEU A 26 -3.42 -1.60 23.69
CA LEU A 26 -3.30 -1.42 22.25
C LEU A 26 -2.17 -0.45 21.85
N LEU A 27 -1.99 0.65 22.60
CA LEU A 27 -0.88 1.58 22.40
C LEU A 27 0.48 0.94 22.72
N SER A 28 0.58 0.20 23.83
CA SER A 28 1.81 -0.50 24.21
C SER A 28 2.19 -1.56 23.16
N TYR A 29 1.21 -2.32 22.66
CA TYR A 29 1.41 -3.25 21.55
C TYR A 29 1.84 -2.53 20.26
N GLY A 30 1.21 -1.39 19.94
CA GLY A 30 1.60 -0.52 18.83
C GLY A 30 3.06 -0.07 18.89
N LEU A 31 3.50 0.46 20.04
CA LEU A 31 4.86 0.96 20.25
C LEU A 31 5.92 -0.17 20.28
N LEU A 32 5.66 -1.24 21.03
CA LEU A 32 6.66 -2.29 21.29
C LEU A 32 6.78 -3.30 20.14
N TRP A 33 5.67 -3.67 19.51
CA TRP A 33 5.60 -4.77 18.54
C TRP A 33 5.39 -4.29 17.10
N LEU A 34 4.41 -3.41 16.88
CA LEU A 34 4.17 -2.81 15.56
C LEU A 34 5.11 -1.64 15.24
N ARG A 35 5.99 -1.27 16.17
CA ARG A 35 6.98 -0.19 16.06
C ARG A 35 6.38 1.12 15.55
N PHE A 36 5.28 1.54 16.19
CA PHE A 36 4.64 2.83 15.93
C PHE A 36 5.65 3.97 16.01
N ASP A 37 5.84 4.66 14.89
CA ASP A 37 6.61 5.90 14.82
C ASP A 37 5.86 7.04 15.55
N VAL A 38 6.00 7.06 16.87
CA VAL A 38 5.47 8.08 17.78
C VAL A 38 6.55 8.32 18.83
N PRO A 39 7.37 9.38 18.72
CA PRO A 39 8.49 9.59 19.62
C PRO A 39 8.01 9.88 21.05
N VAL A 40 8.83 9.53 22.04
CA VAL A 40 8.50 9.71 23.48
C VAL A 40 8.17 11.17 23.81
N SER A 41 8.77 12.13 23.09
CA SER A 41 8.45 13.56 23.16
C SER A 41 7.01 13.87 22.74
N GLN A 42 6.49 13.25 21.67
CA GLN A 42 5.10 13.39 21.22
C GLN A 42 4.13 12.81 22.27
N ILE A 43 4.47 11.65 22.86
CA ILE A 43 3.65 11.02 23.92
C ILE A 43 3.61 11.93 25.16
N ALA A 44 4.77 12.36 25.65
CA ALA A 44 4.88 13.25 26.81
C ALA A 44 4.14 14.57 26.61
N ALA A 45 4.28 15.19 25.43
CA ALA A 45 3.56 16.42 25.07
C ALA A 45 2.04 16.21 24.99
N THR A 46 1.59 15.11 24.40
CA THR A 46 0.15 14.77 24.29
C THR A 46 -0.49 14.59 25.67
N PHE A 47 0.15 13.82 26.57
CA PHE A 47 -0.34 13.59 27.93
C PHE A 47 -0.23 14.84 28.82
N GLY A 48 0.89 15.56 28.76
CA GLY A 48 1.11 16.79 29.52
C GLY A 48 0.08 17.86 29.17
N ALA A 49 -0.13 18.11 27.87
CA ALA A 49 -1.16 19.03 27.39
C ALA A 49 -2.58 18.56 27.76
N ALA A 50 -2.88 17.26 27.69
CA ALA A 50 -4.19 16.74 28.06
C ALA A 50 -4.54 17.01 29.53
N LEU A 51 -3.62 16.66 30.43
CA LEU A 51 -3.80 16.80 31.87
C LEU A 51 -3.80 18.28 32.29
N LEU A 52 -2.94 19.11 31.68
CA LEU A 52 -2.91 20.56 31.91
C LEU A 52 -4.20 21.25 31.43
N ALA A 53 -4.67 20.93 30.21
CA ALA A 53 -5.92 21.49 29.68
C ALA A 53 -7.14 21.05 30.51
N GLN A 54 -7.15 19.81 31.00
CA GLN A 54 -8.20 19.29 31.89
C GLN A 54 -8.19 20.02 33.24
N TYR A 55 -7.00 20.27 33.81
CA TYR A 55 -6.85 21.00 35.07
C TYR A 55 -7.26 22.47 34.93
N ALA A 56 -6.80 23.14 33.86
CA ALA A 56 -7.18 24.51 33.53
C ALA A 56 -8.69 24.63 33.31
N GLY A 57 -9.31 23.72 32.55
CA GLY A 57 -10.75 23.67 32.32
C GLY A 57 -11.55 23.46 33.62
N THR A 58 -11.13 22.52 34.48
CA THR A 58 -11.71 22.31 35.82
C THR A 58 -11.67 23.59 36.66
N ARG A 59 -10.53 24.31 36.68
CA ARG A 59 -10.39 25.55 37.46
C ARG A 59 -11.19 26.72 36.86
N TRP A 60 -11.14 26.91 35.54
CA TRP A 60 -11.86 27.96 34.83
C TRP A 60 -13.38 27.85 35.02
N HIS A 61 -13.93 26.64 34.86
CA HIS A 61 -15.35 26.36 35.06
C HIS A 61 -15.74 26.08 36.53
N ARG A 62 -14.82 26.29 37.48
CA ARG A 62 -15.03 26.12 38.94
C ARG A 62 -15.68 24.78 39.32
N LEU A 63 -15.27 23.70 38.65
CA LEU A 63 -15.79 22.36 38.92
C LEU A 63 -15.30 21.83 40.29
N PRO A 64 -16.12 21.07 41.02
CA PRO A 64 -15.83 20.69 42.41
C PRO A 64 -14.65 19.71 42.57
N SER A 65 -14.25 19.02 41.50
CA SER A 65 -13.14 18.06 41.52
C SER A 65 -12.39 18.06 40.17
N TYR A 66 -11.15 17.57 40.22
CA TYR A 66 -10.34 17.29 39.04
C TYR A 66 -10.48 15.82 38.67
N ASP A 67 -10.96 15.56 37.45
CA ASP A 67 -11.11 14.21 36.88
C ASP A 67 -10.10 14.03 35.74
N PRO A 68 -8.99 13.29 35.94
CA PRO A 68 -8.00 13.04 34.89
C PRO A 68 -8.41 11.89 33.95
N LEU A 69 -9.35 11.01 34.32
CA LEU A 69 -9.62 9.76 33.60
C LEU A 69 -10.08 10.04 32.16
N SER A 70 -10.98 11.01 31.99
CA SER A 70 -11.42 11.43 30.66
C SER A 70 -10.26 12.02 29.82
N ALA A 71 -9.30 12.71 30.45
CA ALA A 71 -8.16 13.28 29.74
C ALA A 71 -7.16 12.20 29.31
N ILE A 72 -6.91 11.21 30.17
CA ILE A 72 -6.04 10.06 29.86
C ILE A 72 -6.62 9.25 28.69
N VAL A 73 -7.93 8.94 28.67
CA VAL A 73 -8.58 8.25 27.52
C VAL A 73 -8.34 9.01 26.21
N SER A 74 -8.53 10.33 26.21
CA SER A 74 -8.27 11.15 25.01
C SER A 74 -6.78 11.19 24.62
N ALA A 75 -5.86 11.29 25.59
CA ALA A 75 -4.42 11.32 25.32
C ALA A 75 -3.91 10.00 24.72
N VAL A 76 -4.35 8.85 25.27
CA VAL A 76 -4.04 7.52 24.72
C VAL A 76 -4.62 7.39 23.30
N GLY A 77 -5.88 7.82 23.09
CA GLY A 77 -6.52 7.82 21.77
C GLY A 77 -5.79 8.69 20.73
N LEU A 78 -5.26 9.84 21.13
CA LEU A 78 -4.42 10.67 20.26
C LEU A 78 -3.08 10.00 19.94
N CYS A 79 -2.40 9.38 20.90
CA CYS A 79 -1.15 8.64 20.63
C CYS A 79 -1.36 7.42 19.72
N ILE A 80 -2.55 6.80 19.77
CA ILE A 80 -2.99 5.68 18.91
C ILE A 80 -3.18 6.09 17.45
N PHE A 81 -3.68 7.30 17.18
CA PHE A 81 -4.08 7.72 15.83
C PHE A 81 -3.20 8.81 15.19
N LEU A 82 -2.78 9.82 15.95
CA LEU A 82 -2.11 11.01 15.42
C LEU A 82 -0.65 10.74 15.08
N ARG A 83 -0.19 11.31 13.97
CA ARG A 83 1.21 11.54 13.64
C ARG A 83 1.41 13.03 13.37
N ALA A 84 2.54 13.56 13.84
CA ALA A 84 2.91 14.96 13.75
C ALA A 84 4.43 15.05 13.65
N ASN A 85 4.94 16.05 12.93
CA ASN A 85 6.38 16.25 12.77
C ASN A 85 7.08 16.76 14.04
N ASP A 86 6.30 17.29 14.99
CA ASP A 86 6.79 17.98 16.17
C ASP A 86 5.87 17.76 17.39
N PRO A 87 6.39 17.89 18.64
CA PRO A 87 5.61 17.67 19.85
C PRO A 87 4.63 18.81 20.17
N LEU A 88 4.81 20.03 19.64
CA LEU A 88 3.91 21.16 19.89
C LEU A 88 2.59 20.99 19.13
N THR A 89 2.61 20.47 17.91
CA THR A 89 1.42 20.07 17.15
C THR A 89 0.61 19.00 17.90
N ALA A 90 1.26 18.01 18.49
CA ALA A 90 0.57 16.99 19.29
C ALA A 90 0.01 17.56 20.62
N ALA A 91 0.73 18.49 21.26
CA ALA A 91 0.22 19.25 22.40
C ALA A 91 -1.01 20.10 22.01
N LEU A 92 -0.99 20.75 20.84
CA LEU A 92 -2.10 21.54 20.30
C LEU A 92 -3.32 20.66 20.01
N ALA A 93 -3.15 19.51 19.34
CA ALA A 93 -4.22 18.54 19.10
C ALA A 93 -4.88 18.08 20.42
N SER A 94 -4.06 17.86 21.45
CA SER A 94 -4.49 17.47 22.79
C SER A 94 -5.23 18.61 23.52
N ALA A 95 -4.71 19.84 23.46
CA ALA A 95 -5.34 21.02 24.04
C ALA A 95 -6.68 21.34 23.37
N LEU A 96 -6.80 21.20 22.04
CA LEU A 96 -8.04 21.34 21.30
C LEU A 96 -9.05 20.24 21.67
N ALA A 97 -8.61 18.98 21.71
CA ALA A 97 -9.44 17.86 22.12
C ALA A 97 -10.03 18.08 23.52
N ILE A 98 -9.19 18.33 24.52
CA ILE A 98 -9.65 18.52 25.90
C ILE A 98 -10.42 19.84 26.07
N GLY A 99 -9.97 20.95 25.48
CA GLY A 99 -10.65 22.24 25.52
C GLY A 99 -12.07 22.18 24.97
N SER A 100 -12.31 21.39 23.93
CA SER A 100 -13.66 21.18 23.38
C SER A 100 -14.66 20.62 24.40
N LYS A 101 -14.21 19.77 25.34
CA LYS A 101 -15.04 19.23 26.45
C LYS A 101 -15.57 20.33 27.35
N PHE A 102 -14.95 21.51 27.40
CA PHE A 102 -15.34 22.63 28.24
C PHE A 102 -16.07 23.71 27.44
N LEU A 103 -15.50 24.10 26.29
CA LEU A 103 -15.95 25.22 25.48
C LEU A 103 -17.14 24.88 24.56
N ILE A 104 -17.19 23.67 23.98
CA ILE A 104 -18.19 23.31 22.96
C ILE A 104 -19.24 22.39 23.56
N ARG A 105 -20.21 23.01 24.25
CA ARG A 105 -21.33 22.32 24.92
C ARG A 105 -22.69 22.81 24.47
N LEU A 106 -23.65 21.90 24.36
CA LEU A 106 -25.07 22.22 24.27
C LEU A 106 -25.85 21.42 25.32
N ASN A 107 -26.80 22.04 26.01
CA ASN A 107 -27.58 21.42 27.11
C ASN A 107 -26.69 20.74 28.19
N GLY A 108 -25.47 21.24 28.37
CA GLY A 108 -24.46 20.67 29.26
C GLY A 108 -23.85 19.33 28.82
N LYS A 109 -24.12 18.82 27.61
CA LYS A 109 -23.35 17.72 26.97
C LYS A 109 -22.16 18.28 26.19
N HIS A 110 -21.16 17.43 25.89
CA HIS A 110 -20.09 17.77 24.94
C HIS A 110 -20.63 17.57 23.52
N LEU A 111 -20.40 18.50 22.60
CA LEU A 111 -20.99 18.43 21.25
C LEU A 111 -20.24 17.45 20.33
N PHE A 112 -18.91 17.43 20.41
CA PHE A 112 -18.04 16.61 19.58
C PHE A 112 -17.33 15.54 20.40
N ASN A 113 -17.04 14.38 19.80
CA ASN A 113 -16.07 13.46 20.39
C ASN A 113 -14.70 14.18 20.49
N PRO A 114 -14.12 14.31 21.69
CA PRO A 114 -12.91 15.11 21.91
C PRO A 114 -11.70 14.66 21.08
N THR A 115 -11.44 13.36 21.05
CA THR A 115 -10.35 12.76 20.27
C THR A 115 -10.59 12.95 18.78
N ASN A 116 -11.83 12.75 18.30
CA ASN A 116 -12.20 12.96 16.91
C ASN A 116 -12.00 14.41 16.47
N LEU A 117 -12.36 15.39 17.31
CA LEU A 117 -12.16 16.80 16.99
C LEU A 117 -10.68 17.16 16.92
N GLY A 118 -9.86 16.69 17.87
CA GLY A 118 -8.40 16.89 17.81
C GLY A 118 -7.80 16.32 16.51
N LEU A 119 -8.15 15.08 16.15
CA LEU A 119 -7.69 14.43 14.93
C LEU A 119 -8.17 15.14 13.65
N THR A 120 -9.46 15.47 13.56
CA THR A 120 -10.02 16.10 12.36
C THR A 120 -9.50 17.52 12.16
N VAL A 121 -9.29 18.32 13.22
CA VAL A 121 -8.68 19.65 13.07
C VAL A 121 -7.24 19.54 12.57
N MET A 122 -6.42 18.60 13.06
CA MET A 122 -5.06 18.40 12.54
C MET A 122 -5.03 17.97 11.06
N MET A 123 -5.98 17.14 10.64
CA MET A 123 -6.12 16.74 9.23
C MET A 123 -6.63 17.88 8.33
N ILE A 124 -7.48 18.78 8.83
CA ILE A 124 -7.95 19.97 8.09
C ILE A 124 -6.80 20.97 7.91
N THR A 125 -6.00 21.20 8.95
CA THR A 125 -4.89 22.19 8.91
C THR A 125 -3.62 21.65 8.26
N GLY A 126 -3.54 20.34 7.98
CA GLY A 126 -2.35 19.68 7.44
C GLY A 126 -1.19 19.55 8.44
N LEU A 127 -1.38 19.94 9.71
CA LEU A 127 -0.35 19.87 10.75
C LEU A 127 -0.05 18.42 11.19
N GLY A 128 -1.06 17.54 11.12
CA GLY A 128 -0.92 16.15 11.52
C GLY A 128 -1.84 15.22 10.73
N TRP A 129 -1.43 13.96 10.60
CA TRP A 129 -2.10 12.94 9.81
C TRP A 129 -2.39 11.68 10.63
N ILE A 130 -3.08 10.72 10.03
CA ILE A 130 -3.34 9.39 10.61
C ILE A 130 -2.73 8.37 9.65
N SER A 131 -1.85 7.51 10.13
CA SER A 131 -1.19 6.51 9.30
C SER A 131 -2.17 5.37 8.93
N PRO A 132 -2.51 5.17 7.63
CA PRO A 132 -3.30 4.03 7.20
C PRO A 132 -2.48 2.73 7.35
N GLY A 133 -3.13 1.61 7.66
CA GLY A 133 -2.46 0.31 7.74
C GLY A 133 -1.56 0.06 8.95
N GLN A 134 -1.34 1.04 9.83
CA GLN A 134 -0.46 0.92 11.02
C GLN A 134 -0.75 -0.30 11.93
N TRP A 135 -1.96 -0.84 11.91
CA TRP A 135 -2.40 -1.98 12.72
C TRP A 135 -2.09 -3.36 12.12
N GLY A 136 -1.59 -3.42 10.89
CA GLY A 136 -1.43 -4.67 10.14
C GLY A 136 -2.76 -5.27 9.67
N GLN A 137 -2.68 -6.49 9.11
CA GLN A 137 -3.79 -7.26 8.57
C GLN A 137 -3.71 -8.71 9.09
N VAL A 138 -3.86 -8.87 10.41
CA VAL A 138 -3.74 -10.19 11.06
C VAL A 138 -4.96 -10.42 11.94
N ALA A 139 -5.73 -11.47 11.66
CA ALA A 139 -7.05 -11.70 12.25
C ALA A 139 -7.05 -11.71 13.80
N TRP A 140 -5.96 -12.13 14.44
CA TRP A 140 -5.83 -12.10 15.90
C TRP A 140 -5.82 -10.68 16.49
N PHE A 141 -5.33 -9.68 15.76
CA PHE A 141 -5.43 -8.28 16.18
C PHE A 141 -6.88 -7.79 16.14
N GLY A 142 -7.62 -8.13 15.08
CA GLY A 142 -9.06 -7.88 14.99
C GLY A 142 -9.82 -8.51 16.16
N LEU A 143 -9.51 -9.76 16.49
CA LEU A 143 -10.06 -10.46 17.66
C LEU A 143 -9.72 -9.78 18.99
N LEU A 144 -8.51 -9.24 19.18
CA LEU A 144 -8.17 -8.46 20.38
C LEU A 144 -8.97 -7.16 20.49
N VAL A 145 -9.09 -6.38 19.40
CA VAL A 145 -9.86 -5.12 19.43
C VAL A 145 -11.34 -5.40 19.65
N VAL A 146 -11.90 -6.45 19.02
CA VAL A 146 -13.27 -6.89 19.25
C VAL A 146 -13.46 -7.40 20.69
N GLY A 147 -12.51 -8.14 21.25
CA GLY A 147 -12.58 -8.66 22.62
C GLY A 147 -12.53 -7.56 23.68
N PHE A 148 -11.47 -6.75 23.69
CA PHE A 148 -11.34 -5.60 24.60
C PHE A 148 -12.47 -4.59 24.40
N GLY A 149 -12.80 -4.30 23.14
CA GLY A 149 -13.87 -3.39 22.77
C GLY A 149 -15.23 -3.86 23.28
N SER A 150 -15.62 -5.10 23.04
CA SER A 150 -16.90 -5.65 23.51
C SER A 150 -16.99 -5.64 25.04
N PHE A 151 -15.90 -5.95 25.74
CA PHE A 151 -15.84 -5.86 27.20
C PHE A 151 -16.01 -4.42 27.70
N VAL A 152 -15.29 -3.46 27.12
CA VAL A 152 -15.40 -2.03 27.46
C VAL A 152 -16.80 -1.48 27.18
N VAL A 153 -17.37 -1.82 26.03
CA VAL A 153 -18.63 -1.25 25.55
C VAL A 153 -19.85 -1.87 26.25
N THR A 154 -19.77 -3.14 26.67
CA THR A 154 -20.77 -3.73 27.58
C THR A 154 -20.70 -3.10 28.97
N ARG A 155 -19.50 -2.92 29.54
CA ARG A 155 -19.30 -2.18 30.81
C ARG A 155 -19.78 -0.72 30.75
N ALA A 156 -19.63 -0.07 29.60
CA ALA A 156 -20.12 1.29 29.37
C ALA A 156 -21.63 1.37 29.01
N ALA A 157 -22.34 0.25 28.89
CA ALA A 157 -23.75 0.18 28.46
C ALA A 157 -24.01 0.86 27.09
N ARG A 158 -23.12 0.66 26.11
CA ARG A 158 -23.19 1.26 24.76
C ARG A 158 -23.04 0.25 23.60
N ALA A 159 -23.28 -1.04 23.85
CA ALA A 159 -23.16 -2.10 22.85
C ALA A 159 -24.14 -1.94 21.68
N ASP A 160 -25.27 -1.27 21.90
CA ASP A 160 -26.19 -0.84 20.86
C ASP A 160 -25.54 0.10 19.83
N VAL A 161 -24.64 1.01 20.26
CA VAL A 161 -23.92 1.93 19.37
C VAL A 161 -22.96 1.18 18.45
N THR A 162 -22.06 0.37 19.00
CA THR A 162 -21.08 -0.37 18.17
C THR A 162 -21.76 -1.31 17.20
N LEU A 163 -22.74 -2.10 17.67
CA LEU A 163 -23.40 -3.10 16.84
C LEU A 163 -24.27 -2.46 15.75
N SER A 164 -24.94 -1.34 16.03
CA SER A 164 -25.71 -0.62 14.99
C SER A 164 -24.79 0.10 14.00
N PHE A 165 -23.74 0.78 14.45
CA PHE A 165 -22.78 1.42 13.53
C PHE A 165 -22.10 0.40 12.61
N LEU A 166 -21.57 -0.70 13.16
CA LEU A 166 -20.98 -1.77 12.36
C LEU A 166 -22.03 -2.38 11.43
N GLY A 167 -23.24 -2.68 11.91
CA GLY A 167 -24.33 -3.21 11.08
C GLY A 167 -24.66 -2.32 9.87
N PHE A 168 -24.80 -1.01 10.07
CA PHE A 168 -25.07 -0.06 8.99
C PHE A 168 -23.86 0.12 8.07
N TYR A 169 -22.67 0.37 8.61
CA TYR A 169 -21.48 0.65 7.80
C TYR A 169 -21.02 -0.59 7.01
N VAL A 170 -20.98 -1.76 7.64
CA VAL A 170 -20.66 -3.03 6.96
C VAL A 170 -21.77 -3.42 5.98
N GLY A 171 -23.03 -3.18 6.31
CA GLY A 171 -24.15 -3.33 5.37
C GLY A 171 -23.96 -2.48 4.11
N LEU A 172 -23.52 -1.22 4.25
CA LEU A 172 -23.20 -0.34 3.12
C LEU A 172 -21.95 -0.82 2.33
N LEU A 173 -20.91 -1.33 3.00
CA LEU A 173 -19.74 -1.90 2.31
C LEU A 173 -20.10 -3.14 1.48
N ILE A 174 -20.87 -4.07 2.05
CA ILE A 174 -21.33 -5.28 1.35
C ILE A 174 -22.30 -4.91 0.22
N LEU A 175 -23.24 -3.99 0.46
CA LEU A 175 -24.16 -3.51 -0.57
C LEU A 175 -23.41 -2.83 -1.73
N ARG A 176 -22.38 -2.03 -1.45
CA ARG A 176 -21.50 -1.44 -2.47
C ARG A 176 -20.79 -2.53 -3.29
N ALA A 177 -20.24 -3.53 -2.62
CA ALA A 177 -19.52 -4.61 -3.29
C ALA A 177 -20.44 -5.42 -4.22
N LEU A 178 -21.60 -5.82 -3.70
CA LEU A 178 -22.65 -6.51 -4.49
C LEU A 178 -23.19 -5.65 -5.64
N TRP A 179 -23.27 -4.33 -5.48
CA TRP A 179 -23.71 -3.40 -6.52
C TRP A 179 -22.70 -3.27 -7.68
N LEU A 180 -21.39 -3.26 -7.36
CA LEU A 180 -20.30 -3.13 -8.34
C LEU A 180 -19.85 -4.48 -8.93
N GLY A 181 -20.18 -5.60 -8.29
CA GLY A 181 -19.63 -6.92 -8.62
C GLY A 181 -18.25 -7.18 -8.01
N ASP A 182 -17.82 -6.36 -7.03
CA ASP A 182 -16.60 -6.59 -6.26
C ASP A 182 -16.70 -7.95 -5.53
N PRO A 183 -15.66 -8.81 -5.54
CA PRO A 183 -15.65 -10.02 -4.73
C PRO A 183 -15.74 -9.66 -3.24
N LEU A 184 -16.51 -10.44 -2.47
CA LEU A 184 -16.76 -10.18 -1.04
C LEU A 184 -15.48 -10.18 -0.17
N THR A 185 -14.35 -10.64 -0.69
CA THR A 185 -13.02 -10.45 -0.08
C THR A 185 -12.67 -8.97 0.12
N ILE A 186 -13.12 -8.06 -0.75
CA ILE A 186 -12.88 -6.62 -0.63
C ILE A 186 -13.57 -6.01 0.61
N PRO A 187 -14.91 -6.12 0.79
CA PRO A 187 -15.54 -5.64 2.02
C PRO A 187 -15.09 -6.44 3.26
N LEU A 188 -14.81 -7.75 3.16
CA LEU A 188 -14.22 -8.52 4.28
C LEU A 188 -12.90 -7.90 4.77
N HIS A 189 -11.97 -7.62 3.85
CA HIS A 189 -10.69 -6.98 4.15
C HIS A 189 -10.85 -5.58 4.75
N GLN A 190 -11.84 -4.82 4.28
CA GLN A 190 -12.17 -3.50 4.86
C GLN A 190 -12.75 -3.59 6.29
N ILE A 191 -13.44 -4.68 6.64
CA ILE A 191 -13.95 -4.94 8.01
C ILE A 191 -12.78 -5.24 8.97
N GLU A 192 -11.73 -5.91 8.51
CA GLU A 192 -10.52 -6.22 9.31
C GLU A 192 -9.66 -4.97 9.64
N SER A 193 -10.01 -3.80 9.09
CA SER A 193 -9.34 -2.53 9.37
C SER A 193 -9.33 -2.19 10.87
N GLY A 194 -8.16 -2.28 11.50
CA GLY A 194 -7.96 -1.89 12.90
C GLY A 194 -8.44 -0.47 13.23
N THR A 195 -8.37 0.46 12.27
CA THR A 195 -8.89 1.82 12.41
C THR A 195 -10.42 1.86 12.50
N LEU A 196 -11.12 1.01 11.72
CA LEU A 196 -12.58 0.86 11.81
C LEU A 196 -12.98 0.26 13.16
N LEU A 197 -12.28 -0.79 13.60
CA LEU A 197 -12.59 -1.48 14.86
C LEU A 197 -12.36 -0.57 16.07
N ILE A 198 -11.20 0.10 16.18
CA ILE A 198 -10.91 0.99 17.30
C ILE A 198 -11.89 2.17 17.33
N PHE A 199 -12.24 2.77 16.17
CA PHE A 199 -13.30 3.77 16.08
C PHE A 199 -14.64 3.26 16.64
N SER A 200 -15.06 2.06 16.21
CA SER A 200 -16.36 1.47 16.50
C SER A 200 -16.54 1.05 17.96
N PHE A 201 -15.46 0.67 18.64
CA PHE A 201 -15.49 0.25 20.04
C PHE A 201 -15.09 1.37 21.03
N PHE A 202 -14.23 2.32 20.64
CA PHE A 202 -13.64 3.27 21.60
C PHE A 202 -13.89 4.75 21.29
N MET A 203 -14.50 5.12 20.15
CA MET A 203 -14.69 6.54 19.80
C MET A 203 -16.13 6.94 19.48
N ILE A 204 -16.86 6.22 18.62
CA ILE A 204 -18.30 6.49 18.41
C ILE A 204 -19.15 6.15 19.65
N THR A 205 -18.61 5.31 20.54
CA THR A 205 -19.24 4.79 21.76
C THR A 205 -19.20 5.73 22.97
N ASP A 206 -18.53 6.89 22.90
CA ASP A 206 -18.40 7.80 24.05
C ASP A 206 -19.80 8.25 24.55
N PRO A 207 -20.23 7.78 25.73
CA PRO A 207 -21.60 7.96 26.19
C PRO A 207 -21.91 9.41 26.59
N LYS A 208 -20.90 10.30 26.68
CA LYS A 208 -21.10 11.74 26.92
C LYS A 208 -21.31 12.53 25.62
N THR A 209 -21.12 11.90 24.45
CA THR A 209 -21.41 12.49 23.11
C THR A 209 -22.48 11.75 22.32
N THR A 210 -22.88 10.53 22.69
CA THR A 210 -24.03 9.84 22.08
C THR A 210 -25.39 10.37 22.58
N PRO A 211 -26.48 10.20 21.82
CA PRO A 211 -27.85 10.41 22.33
C PRO A 211 -28.21 9.57 23.57
N ASP A 212 -29.13 10.07 24.40
CA ASP A 212 -29.52 9.41 25.65
C ASP A 212 -30.50 8.24 25.44
N SER A 213 -31.38 8.31 24.44
CA SER A 213 -32.30 7.20 24.12
C SER A 213 -31.69 6.16 23.19
N ARG A 214 -32.10 4.89 23.34
CA ARG A 214 -31.68 3.81 22.44
C ARG A 214 -32.09 4.05 20.98
N ALA A 215 -33.31 4.56 20.76
CA ALA A 215 -33.79 4.92 19.42
C ALA A 215 -32.94 6.03 18.80
N GLY A 216 -32.63 7.09 19.57
CA GLY A 216 -31.74 8.16 19.13
C GLY A 216 -30.33 7.68 18.79
N ARG A 217 -29.77 6.75 19.57
CA ARG A 217 -28.46 6.15 19.27
C ARG A 217 -28.45 5.35 17.97
N LEU A 218 -29.48 4.55 17.69
CA LEU A 218 -29.60 3.83 16.42
C LEU A 218 -29.73 4.78 15.22
N LEU A 219 -30.52 5.85 15.34
CA LEU A 219 -30.64 6.89 14.30
C LEU A 219 -29.29 7.59 14.07
N PHE A 220 -28.60 7.96 15.14
CA PHE A 220 -27.29 8.61 15.07
C PHE A 220 -26.23 7.73 14.38
N THR A 221 -26.16 6.43 14.70
CA THR A 221 -25.19 5.54 14.05
C THR A 221 -25.50 5.29 12.57
N ALA A 222 -26.78 5.23 12.18
CA ALA A 222 -27.17 5.18 10.77
C ALA A 222 -26.70 6.43 10.00
N LEU A 223 -26.92 7.63 10.56
CA LEU A 223 -26.47 8.88 9.97
C LEU A 223 -24.94 8.95 9.87
N VAL A 224 -24.21 8.58 10.95
CA VAL A 224 -22.74 8.54 10.94
C VAL A 224 -22.21 7.55 9.89
N ALA A 225 -22.83 6.37 9.76
CA ALA A 225 -22.44 5.37 8.75
C ALA A 225 -22.71 5.86 7.31
N LEU A 226 -23.86 6.48 7.06
CA LEU A 226 -24.21 7.06 5.74
C LEU A 226 -23.28 8.21 5.36
N CYS A 227 -23.04 9.17 6.28
CA CYS A 227 -22.10 10.26 6.04
C CYS A 227 -20.68 9.74 5.84
N ALA A 228 -20.22 8.77 6.65
CA ALA A 228 -18.91 8.16 6.48
C ALA A 228 -18.73 7.49 5.12
N PHE A 229 -19.73 6.70 4.70
CA PHE A 229 -19.75 6.02 3.40
C PHE A 229 -19.77 7.04 2.24
N ALA A 230 -20.60 8.08 2.32
CA ALA A 230 -20.66 9.13 1.30
C ALA A 230 -19.35 9.93 1.22
N THR A 231 -18.73 10.30 2.35
CA THR A 231 -17.44 10.97 2.37
C THR A 231 -16.33 10.10 1.75
N GLN A 232 -16.36 8.79 2.00
CA GLN A 232 -15.34 7.86 1.50
C GLN A 232 -15.51 7.49 0.02
N TYR A 233 -16.74 7.24 -0.44
CA TYR A 233 -17.00 6.65 -1.76
C TYR A 233 -17.70 7.58 -2.77
N ALA A 234 -18.30 8.69 -2.35
CA ALA A 234 -18.82 9.71 -3.26
C ALA A 234 -17.90 10.94 -3.30
N LEU A 235 -17.42 11.41 -2.14
CA LEU A 235 -16.48 12.54 -2.05
C LEU A 235 -15.00 12.13 -2.13
N HIS A 236 -14.71 10.83 -2.23
CA HIS A 236 -13.36 10.27 -2.39
C HIS A 236 -12.34 10.74 -1.33
N ARG A 237 -12.79 11.01 -0.08
CA ARG A 237 -11.92 11.45 1.02
C ARG A 237 -11.58 10.28 1.98
N PRO A 238 -10.30 10.10 2.34
CA PRO A 238 -9.91 9.06 3.29
C PRO A 238 -10.45 9.34 4.70
N HIS A 239 -10.50 8.29 5.52
CA HIS A 239 -10.97 8.31 6.92
C HIS A 239 -12.45 8.75 7.08
N GLY A 240 -13.33 8.35 6.16
CA GLY A 240 -14.76 8.71 6.15
C GLY A 240 -15.46 8.62 7.51
N ILE A 241 -15.16 7.59 8.31
CA ILE A 241 -15.74 7.38 9.65
C ILE A 241 -15.50 8.56 10.63
N LEU A 242 -14.36 9.24 10.53
CA LEU A 242 -14.00 10.38 11.37
C LEU A 242 -14.79 11.64 10.96
N TRP A 243 -14.90 11.87 9.66
CA TRP A 243 -15.69 12.94 9.07
C TRP A 243 -17.20 12.76 9.34
N GLY A 244 -17.71 11.53 9.21
CA GLY A 244 -19.11 11.20 9.53
C GLY A 244 -19.44 11.47 11.01
N LEU A 245 -18.57 11.07 11.93
CA LEU A 245 -18.75 11.37 13.36
C LEU A 245 -18.71 12.87 13.64
N LEU A 246 -17.80 13.61 13.00
CA LEU A 246 -17.71 15.07 13.14
C LEU A 246 -18.97 15.76 12.60
N ALA A 247 -19.42 15.39 11.41
CA ALA A 247 -20.56 16.01 10.72
C ALA A 247 -21.91 15.73 11.41
N CYS A 248 -22.10 14.53 11.97
CA CYS A 248 -23.34 14.18 12.66
C CYS A 248 -23.38 14.61 14.13
N SER A 249 -22.24 14.87 14.78
CA SER A 249 -22.17 15.27 16.18
C SER A 249 -23.10 16.45 16.56
N PRO A 250 -23.20 17.54 15.77
CA PRO A 250 -24.14 18.63 16.02
C PRO A 250 -25.63 18.25 16.00
N LEU A 251 -26.00 17.10 15.44
CA LEU A 251 -27.38 16.61 15.41
C LEU A 251 -27.81 15.95 16.73
N VAL A 252 -26.88 15.54 17.60
CA VAL A 252 -27.19 14.82 18.84
C VAL A 252 -28.21 15.56 19.73
N PRO A 253 -28.10 16.89 19.98
CA PRO A 253 -29.09 17.60 20.79
C PRO A 253 -30.47 17.77 20.13
N LEU A 254 -30.57 17.61 18.80
CA LEU A 254 -31.84 17.54 18.09
C LEU A 254 -32.43 16.13 18.21
N ILE A 255 -31.61 15.09 18.07
CA ILE A 255 -32.00 13.70 18.27
C ILE A 255 -32.48 13.45 19.72
N ASP A 256 -31.81 14.02 20.73
CA ASP A 256 -32.25 13.96 22.14
C ASP A 256 -33.61 14.64 22.38
N ARG A 257 -33.95 15.69 21.60
CA ARG A 257 -35.28 16.35 21.65
C ARG A 257 -36.37 15.52 20.97
N LEU A 258 -36.04 14.88 19.85
CA LEU A 258 -36.97 14.03 19.09
C LEU A 258 -37.17 12.65 19.73
N CYS A 259 -36.18 12.15 20.46
CA CYS A 259 -36.19 10.86 21.14
C CYS A 259 -35.60 11.00 22.56
N PRO A 260 -36.39 11.48 23.55
CA PRO A 260 -35.93 11.64 24.94
C PRO A 260 -35.49 10.32 25.59
N GLY A 261 -34.53 10.39 26.51
CA GLY A 261 -33.99 9.21 27.22
C GLY A 261 -33.28 9.55 28.53
N SER A 262 -32.85 8.52 29.26
CA SER A 262 -32.18 8.69 30.56
C SER A 262 -30.70 9.06 30.41
N ARG A 263 -30.37 10.29 30.83
CA ARG A 263 -29.01 10.86 30.71
C ARG A 263 -27.95 9.99 31.36
N TYR A 264 -26.87 9.73 30.64
CA TYR A 264 -25.82 8.81 31.09
C TYR A 264 -24.93 9.37 32.20
N ASP A 265 -24.73 8.58 33.25
CA ASP A 265 -23.64 8.78 34.20
C ASP A 265 -22.67 7.60 34.32
N TRP A 266 -21.41 7.89 34.70
CA TRP A 266 -20.36 6.88 34.88
C TRP A 266 -20.55 6.06 36.16
N SER A 267 -21.18 6.65 37.19
CA SER A 267 -21.52 5.97 38.45
C SER A 267 -22.65 4.94 38.26
N THR A 268 -23.60 5.25 37.37
CA THR A 268 -24.82 4.48 37.10
C THR A 268 -25.09 4.41 35.59
N PRO A 269 -24.35 3.55 34.84
CA PRO A 269 -24.44 3.47 33.38
C PRO A 269 -25.86 3.21 32.87
N SER A 270 -26.47 4.22 32.23
CA SER A 270 -27.85 4.15 31.73
C SER A 270 -27.94 3.41 30.39
N THR A 271 -28.93 2.52 30.25
CA THR A 271 -29.28 1.85 28.99
C THR A 271 -30.13 2.74 28.07
N GLY A 272 -30.55 3.92 28.52
CA GLY A 272 -31.32 4.89 27.74
C GLY A 272 -32.83 4.70 27.74
N THR A 273 -33.36 3.74 28.52
CA THR A 273 -34.80 3.62 28.80
C THR A 273 -35.20 4.61 29.90
N LEU A 274 -36.41 5.16 29.84
CA LEU A 274 -37.01 5.85 30.99
C LEU A 274 -37.40 4.83 32.07
N ALA A 275 -37.11 5.14 33.33
CA ALA A 275 -37.54 4.33 34.47
C ALA A 275 -38.89 4.87 34.98
N SER A 276 -39.95 4.06 34.87
CA SER A 276 -41.26 4.39 35.44
C SER A 276 -41.26 4.24 36.97
N PRO A 277 -41.66 5.26 37.74
CA PRO A 277 -41.98 5.09 39.16
C PRO A 277 -43.26 4.24 39.34
N ASN A 278 -43.29 3.49 40.43
CA ASN A 278 -44.27 2.46 40.80
C ASN A 278 -45.77 2.77 40.52
N THR A 279 -46.45 1.76 39.94
CA THR A 279 -47.84 1.30 40.20
C THR A 279 -49.00 2.30 40.26
N VAL A 280 -50.01 2.07 39.40
CA VAL A 280 -51.36 1.56 39.79
C VAL A 280 -52.06 1.01 38.54
N PHE A 281 -52.98 0.05 38.70
CA PHE A 281 -53.81 -0.50 37.63
C PHE A 281 -54.89 0.50 37.16
N LEU A 282 -55.04 0.68 35.84
CA LEU A 282 -56.34 0.68 35.14
C LEU A 282 -56.15 0.74 33.61
N SER A 283 -57.11 0.17 32.89
CA SER A 283 -57.27 0.17 31.42
C SER A 283 -58.62 0.86 31.13
N PRO A 284 -58.88 1.53 29.97
CA PRO A 284 -58.29 1.24 28.66
C PRO A 284 -57.80 2.44 27.82
N SER A 285 -57.42 2.10 26.59
CA SER A 285 -56.95 2.93 25.46
C SER A 285 -58.05 3.89 24.91
N PRO A 286 -57.79 4.77 23.90
CA PRO A 286 -56.58 4.86 23.06
C PRO A 286 -56.05 6.26 22.71
N LYS A 287 -54.75 6.32 22.37
CA LYS A 287 -54.21 6.89 21.10
C LYS A 287 -52.67 6.89 21.11
N GLU A 288 -52.06 5.85 20.55
CA GLU A 288 -50.68 5.93 20.05
C GLU A 288 -50.66 5.59 18.56
N ILE A 289 -50.19 6.54 17.75
CA ILE A 289 -49.90 6.36 16.33
C ILE A 289 -48.49 6.89 16.10
N CYS A 290 -47.50 5.99 15.97
CA CYS A 290 -46.74 5.88 14.72
C CYS A 290 -45.75 4.70 14.68
N MET A 291 -45.68 4.07 13.50
CA MET A 291 -44.47 3.48 12.91
C MET A 291 -43.58 2.55 13.76
N ALA A 292 -44.11 1.38 14.12
CA ALA A 292 -43.32 0.19 14.45
C ALA A 292 -43.51 -0.96 13.43
N ARG A 293 -43.48 -0.64 12.13
CA ARG A 293 -43.54 -1.53 10.94
C ARG A 293 -43.21 -0.65 9.71
N PRO A 294 -41.92 -0.49 9.33
CA PRO A 294 -41.32 -1.44 8.38
C PRO A 294 -39.79 -1.57 8.53
N LEU A 295 -39.30 -2.45 9.41
CA LEU A 295 -37.85 -2.75 9.51
C LEU A 295 -37.50 -4.23 9.26
N MET A 296 -38.43 -5.17 9.48
CA MET A 296 -38.17 -6.60 9.27
C MET A 296 -38.26 -7.07 7.81
N LEU A 297 -38.96 -6.34 6.94
CA LEU A 297 -39.08 -6.71 5.51
C LEU A 297 -37.80 -6.43 4.71
N ALA A 298 -36.98 -5.47 5.13
CA ALA A 298 -35.70 -5.17 4.47
C ALA A 298 -34.64 -6.26 4.68
N LEU A 299 -34.70 -6.97 5.83
CA LEU A 299 -33.68 -7.95 6.21
C LEU A 299 -33.88 -9.33 5.56
N ALA A 300 -35.14 -9.70 5.26
CA ALA A 300 -35.48 -11.00 4.66
C ALA A 300 -35.18 -11.10 3.16
N LEU A 301 -35.11 -9.96 2.44
CA LEU A 301 -34.91 -9.94 0.99
C LEU A 301 -33.44 -10.20 0.59
N ILE A 302 -32.50 -9.87 1.46
CA ILE A 302 -31.04 -9.98 1.21
C ILE A 302 -30.60 -11.46 1.15
N THR A 303 -31.25 -12.34 1.92
CA THR A 303 -30.97 -13.78 1.96
C THR A 303 -31.49 -14.58 0.76
N GLY A 304 -32.31 -13.99 -0.12
CA GLY A 304 -33.00 -14.72 -1.20
C GLY A 304 -32.28 -14.80 -2.55
N LEU A 305 -31.19 -14.06 -2.74
CA LEU A 305 -30.61 -13.79 -4.08
C LEU A 305 -29.23 -14.40 -4.34
N LEU A 306 -28.68 -15.18 -3.40
CA LEU A 306 -27.39 -15.88 -3.57
C LEU A 306 -27.58 -17.33 -4.04
N ALA A 307 -28.17 -17.51 -5.22
CA ALA A 307 -28.35 -18.82 -5.84
C ALA A 307 -28.13 -18.81 -7.36
N SER A 308 -27.27 -19.72 -7.84
CA SER A 308 -26.88 -20.01 -9.23
C SER A 308 -25.92 -19.02 -9.92
N ASN A 309 -24.96 -19.60 -10.68
CA ASN A 309 -23.88 -18.92 -11.38
C ASN A 309 -24.12 -19.00 -12.89
N GLY A 310 -23.79 -17.94 -13.64
CA GLY A 310 -23.72 -17.95 -15.10
C GLY A 310 -22.29 -18.10 -15.60
N THR A 311 -22.01 -19.13 -16.41
CA THR A 311 -20.72 -19.24 -17.12
C THR A 311 -20.77 -18.42 -18.40
N ALA A 312 -20.36 -17.16 -18.33
CA ALA A 312 -20.08 -16.32 -19.49
C ALA A 312 -18.57 -16.25 -19.74
N SER A 313 -18.13 -16.65 -20.94
CA SER A 313 -16.74 -16.46 -21.36
C SER A 313 -16.52 -15.01 -21.79
N ALA A 314 -15.98 -14.19 -20.90
CA ALA A 314 -15.63 -12.79 -21.16
C ALA A 314 -14.10 -12.65 -21.27
N PHE A 315 -13.56 -12.88 -22.47
CA PHE A 315 -12.15 -12.69 -22.76
C PHE A 315 -11.81 -11.19 -22.85
N CYS A 316 -11.36 -10.61 -21.73
CA CYS A 316 -10.98 -9.19 -21.62
C CYS A 316 -9.46 -9.05 -21.50
N GLY A 317 -8.74 -9.25 -22.60
CA GLY A 317 -7.30 -9.06 -22.65
C GLY A 317 -6.77 -8.92 -24.08
N PHE A 318 -6.38 -7.70 -24.47
CA PHE A 318 -5.54 -7.48 -25.65
C PHE A 318 -4.09 -7.22 -25.20
N TYR A 319 -3.13 -7.47 -26.10
CA TYR A 319 -1.71 -7.50 -25.77
C TYR A 319 -1.16 -6.12 -25.37
N VAL A 320 -0.52 -6.06 -24.20
CA VAL A 320 0.29 -4.92 -23.77
C VAL A 320 1.64 -4.98 -24.48
N GLY A 321 2.02 -3.89 -25.15
CA GLY A 321 3.35 -3.74 -25.75
C GLY A 321 4.43 -3.71 -24.66
N LYS A 322 5.32 -4.71 -24.64
CA LYS A 322 6.44 -4.78 -23.69
C LYS A 322 7.56 -3.84 -24.12
N ALA A 323 7.96 -2.95 -23.22
CA ALA A 323 9.28 -2.33 -23.26
C ALA A 323 10.34 -3.38 -22.88
N ASP A 324 10.73 -4.21 -23.86
CA ASP A 324 11.77 -5.23 -23.71
C ASP A 324 13.09 -4.57 -23.27
N THR A 325 13.82 -5.15 -22.31
CA THR A 325 15.05 -4.53 -21.74
C THR A 325 16.13 -4.25 -22.80
N LYS A 326 16.06 -4.94 -23.94
CA LYS A 326 16.84 -4.71 -25.18
C LYS A 326 16.75 -3.30 -25.77
N LEU A 327 15.78 -2.47 -25.36
CA LEU A 327 15.77 -1.02 -25.66
C LEU A 327 17.06 -0.32 -25.18
N PHE A 328 17.69 -0.86 -24.13
CA PHE A 328 18.94 -0.39 -23.55
C PHE A 328 20.10 -1.32 -23.95
N ASN A 329 20.70 -1.05 -25.12
CA ASN A 329 21.93 -1.74 -25.53
C ASN A 329 23.06 -1.43 -24.53
N LYS A 330 23.87 -2.44 -24.14
CA LYS A 330 24.82 -2.39 -23.01
C LYS A 330 24.17 -2.45 -21.59
N ALA A 331 22.96 -2.99 -21.45
CA ALA A 331 22.35 -3.20 -20.14
C ALA A 331 22.94 -4.41 -19.37
N SER A 332 22.98 -4.32 -18.04
CA SER A 332 23.19 -5.46 -17.14
C SER A 332 21.94 -5.72 -16.29
N GLU A 333 21.54 -6.98 -16.14
CA GLU A 333 20.42 -7.40 -15.32
C GLU A 333 20.92 -8.20 -14.10
N VAL A 334 20.48 -7.81 -12.90
CA VAL A 334 20.91 -8.41 -11.63
C VAL A 334 19.70 -8.74 -10.77
N VAL A 335 19.49 -10.02 -10.46
CA VAL A 335 18.46 -10.48 -9.52
C VAL A 335 19.10 -10.78 -8.16
N VAL A 336 18.51 -10.26 -7.09
CA VAL A 336 19.00 -10.40 -5.72
C VAL A 336 17.89 -10.94 -4.83
N ALA A 337 17.87 -12.26 -4.62
CA ALA A 337 16.96 -12.89 -3.66
C ALA A 337 17.62 -12.88 -2.27
N ARG A 338 17.10 -12.10 -1.33
CA ARG A 338 17.70 -11.92 0.00
C ARG A 338 16.68 -12.08 1.13
N HIS A 339 17.10 -12.78 2.18
CA HIS A 339 16.42 -12.77 3.48
C HIS A 339 17.46 -12.89 4.60
N ALA A 340 17.41 -11.97 5.57
CA ALA A 340 18.44 -11.76 6.60
C ALA A 340 19.84 -11.50 6.00
N ASP A 341 20.82 -12.35 6.30
CA ASP A 341 22.20 -12.31 5.81
C ASP A 341 22.41 -13.13 4.52
N LYS A 342 21.50 -14.05 4.20
CA LYS A 342 21.61 -14.95 3.05
C LYS A 342 21.09 -14.29 1.78
N THR A 343 21.92 -14.32 0.74
CA THR A 343 21.70 -13.70 -0.57
C THR A 343 21.97 -14.70 -1.68
N VAL A 344 21.09 -14.76 -2.67
CA VAL A 344 21.35 -15.39 -3.97
C VAL A 344 21.36 -14.28 -5.02
N LEU A 345 22.48 -14.15 -5.70
CA LEU A 345 22.78 -13.12 -6.70
C LEU A 345 22.82 -13.79 -8.08
N THR A 346 21.94 -13.39 -9.00
CA THR A 346 21.96 -13.86 -10.39
C THR A 346 22.29 -12.69 -11.31
N MET A 347 23.33 -12.81 -12.13
CA MET A 347 23.84 -11.75 -13.01
C MET A 347 23.75 -12.18 -14.48
N ALA A 348 23.25 -11.29 -15.35
CA ALA A 348 23.22 -11.46 -16.80
C ALA A 348 23.69 -10.17 -17.49
N ASN A 349 24.68 -10.28 -18.37
CA ASN A 349 25.40 -9.13 -18.93
C ASN A 349 25.35 -9.16 -20.47
N ASP A 350 24.85 -8.09 -21.12
CA ASP A 350 24.90 -7.91 -22.60
C ASP A 350 26.31 -7.47 -23.04
N PHE A 351 27.27 -8.41 -23.01
CA PHE A 351 28.66 -8.14 -23.41
C PHE A 351 28.83 -8.05 -24.94
N LYS A 352 29.61 -7.06 -25.41
CA LYS A 352 29.94 -6.84 -26.83
C LYS A 352 31.46 -6.62 -26.99
N GLY A 353 32.15 -7.64 -27.48
CA GLY A 353 33.60 -7.69 -27.72
C GLY A 353 34.02 -9.10 -28.16
N ASP A 354 35.32 -9.37 -28.40
CA ASP A 354 35.78 -10.75 -28.60
C ASP A 354 35.73 -11.50 -27.26
N VAL A 355 34.93 -12.55 -27.20
CA VAL A 355 34.70 -13.38 -26.01
C VAL A 355 35.99 -14.11 -25.57
N LYS A 356 37.02 -14.20 -26.43
CA LYS A 356 38.37 -14.68 -26.06
C LYS A 356 39.08 -13.81 -25.03
N GLU A 357 38.82 -12.50 -25.02
CA GLU A 357 39.47 -11.54 -24.09
C GLU A 357 38.64 -11.33 -22.80
N PHE A 358 37.47 -11.96 -22.68
CA PHE A 358 36.51 -11.72 -21.62
C PHE A 358 36.71 -12.61 -20.37
N ALA A 359 36.86 -11.97 -19.21
CA ALA A 359 36.72 -12.58 -17.90
C ALA A 359 35.87 -11.68 -16.99
N LEU A 360 34.85 -12.26 -16.35
CA LEU A 360 33.97 -11.57 -15.41
C LEU A 360 34.62 -11.58 -14.02
N VAL A 361 35.05 -10.41 -13.54
CA VAL A 361 35.65 -10.21 -12.21
C VAL A 361 34.66 -9.52 -11.29
N VAL A 362 34.22 -10.19 -10.22
CA VAL A 362 33.22 -9.68 -9.26
C VAL A 362 33.80 -9.63 -7.85
N PRO A 363 33.75 -8.48 -7.15
CA PRO A 363 34.08 -8.40 -5.73
C PRO A 363 32.99 -9.07 -4.89
N MET A 364 33.34 -10.07 -4.08
CA MET A 364 32.38 -10.82 -3.25
C MET A 364 32.66 -10.59 -1.77
N PRO A 365 31.62 -10.46 -0.91
CA PRO A 365 31.79 -10.24 0.53
C PRO A 365 32.01 -11.53 1.32
N ALA A 366 32.20 -12.66 0.62
CA ALA A 366 32.43 -14.00 1.16
C ALA A 366 33.29 -14.82 0.16
N VAL A 367 33.85 -15.93 0.64
CA VAL A 367 34.45 -16.99 -0.18
C VAL A 367 33.32 -17.94 -0.64
N LEU A 368 33.44 -18.57 -1.82
CA LEU A 368 32.34 -19.27 -2.50
C LEU A 368 32.67 -20.72 -2.86
N GLN A 369 31.86 -21.66 -2.38
CA GLN A 369 32.00 -23.08 -2.68
C GLN A 369 31.36 -23.47 -4.02
N LYS A 370 31.76 -24.60 -4.61
CA LYS A 370 31.28 -25.05 -5.93
C LYS A 370 29.76 -25.08 -6.05
N ASP A 371 29.13 -25.67 -5.04
CA ASP A 371 27.70 -25.93 -4.92
C ASP A 371 26.90 -24.67 -4.59
N GLN A 372 27.58 -23.55 -4.32
CA GLN A 372 26.97 -22.23 -4.23
C GLN A 372 26.87 -21.52 -5.59
N ILE A 373 27.40 -22.11 -6.67
CA ILE A 373 27.46 -21.48 -7.99
C ILE A 373 26.70 -22.32 -9.03
N HIS A 374 25.77 -21.69 -9.71
CA HIS A 374 24.85 -22.32 -10.66
C HIS A 374 24.66 -21.48 -11.93
N ILE A 375 24.13 -22.10 -12.98
CA ILE A 375 23.70 -21.39 -14.18
C ILE A 375 22.19 -21.15 -14.09
N GLY A 376 21.79 -19.89 -14.09
CA GLY A 376 20.40 -19.46 -14.10
C GLY A 376 19.76 -19.63 -15.48
N GLN A 377 18.43 -19.64 -15.51
CA GLN A 377 17.67 -19.81 -16.75
C GLN A 377 17.34 -18.45 -17.39
N PRO A 378 17.80 -18.14 -18.62
CA PRO A 378 17.52 -16.86 -19.28
C PRO A 378 16.02 -16.54 -19.41
N ALA A 379 15.20 -17.58 -19.66
CA ALA A 379 13.75 -17.44 -19.79
C ALA A 379 13.08 -16.91 -18.51
N VAL A 380 13.57 -17.29 -17.34
CA VAL A 380 12.98 -16.90 -16.05
C VAL A 380 13.37 -15.46 -15.66
N LEU A 381 14.61 -15.05 -15.95
CA LEU A 381 15.00 -13.63 -15.87
C LEU A 381 14.13 -12.79 -16.81
N LYS A 382 13.95 -13.25 -18.06
CA LYS A 382 13.09 -12.54 -19.01
C LYS A 382 11.63 -12.46 -18.54
N HIS A 383 11.10 -13.51 -17.90
CA HIS A 383 9.76 -13.48 -17.33
C HIS A 383 9.65 -12.47 -16.17
N LEU A 384 10.65 -12.40 -15.29
CA LEU A 384 10.73 -11.41 -14.22
C LEU A 384 10.80 -9.97 -14.77
N ALA A 385 11.63 -9.74 -15.80
CA ALA A 385 11.75 -8.46 -16.49
C ALA A 385 10.45 -8.04 -17.19
N ASP A 386 9.77 -8.98 -17.85
CA ASP A 386 8.49 -8.76 -18.54
C ASP A 386 7.33 -8.49 -17.56
N TYR A 387 7.28 -9.23 -16.44
CA TYR A 387 6.30 -9.05 -15.38
C TYR A 387 6.38 -7.66 -14.75
N SER A 388 7.60 -7.19 -14.50
CA SER A 388 7.90 -5.94 -13.79
C SER A 388 8.09 -4.70 -14.67
N ALA A 389 7.96 -4.84 -15.99
CA ALA A 389 8.18 -3.74 -16.94
C ALA A 389 7.21 -2.55 -16.72
N PRO A 390 7.65 -1.30 -16.98
CA PRO A 390 6.77 -0.14 -17.10
C PRO A 390 5.62 -0.40 -18.08
N ARG A 391 4.39 -0.01 -17.70
CA ARG A 391 3.16 -0.40 -18.41
C ARG A 391 2.51 0.79 -19.08
N LEU A 392 2.19 0.66 -20.37
CA LEU A 392 1.20 1.50 -21.04
C LEU A 392 -0.15 0.81 -20.95
N VAL A 393 -1.16 1.50 -20.43
CA VAL A 393 -2.52 0.97 -20.24
C VAL A 393 -3.54 1.84 -20.97
N GLU A 394 -4.58 1.20 -21.49
CA GLU A 394 -5.60 1.89 -22.27
C GLU A 394 -6.95 1.86 -21.55
N TYR A 395 -7.58 3.03 -21.42
CA TYR A 395 -8.96 3.17 -21.00
C TYR A 395 -9.78 3.77 -22.14
N PHE A 396 -11.01 3.30 -22.29
CA PHE A 396 -11.99 3.84 -23.21
C PHE A 396 -13.03 4.57 -22.38
N ASP A 397 -13.31 5.83 -22.71
CA ASP A 397 -14.38 6.56 -22.03
C ASP A 397 -15.74 5.92 -22.34
N GLU A 398 -16.58 5.77 -21.32
CA GLU A 398 -17.91 5.17 -21.45
C GLU A 398 -18.83 6.03 -22.33
N ASN A 399 -19.83 5.39 -22.96
CA ASN A 399 -20.89 6.10 -23.68
C ASN A 399 -21.70 6.97 -22.69
N PRO A 400 -21.68 8.31 -22.81
CA PRO A 400 -22.35 9.21 -21.86
C PRO A 400 -23.87 9.08 -21.84
N CYS A 401 -24.47 8.35 -22.80
CA CYS A 401 -25.91 8.10 -22.90
C CYS A 401 -26.34 6.72 -22.33
N VAL A 402 -25.43 5.76 -22.11
CA VAL A 402 -25.77 4.33 -21.79
C VAL A 402 -26.45 4.09 -20.45
N ARG A 403 -26.49 5.10 -19.56
CA ARG A 403 -27.04 4.99 -18.19
C ARG A 403 -28.55 4.64 -18.12
N TYR A 404 -29.25 4.53 -19.24
CA TYR A 404 -30.67 4.15 -19.33
C TYR A 404 -30.94 2.71 -19.77
N GLU A 405 -30.04 2.03 -20.48
CA GLU A 405 -30.35 0.72 -21.13
C GLU A 405 -30.05 -0.52 -20.27
N LEU A 406 -29.27 -0.37 -19.19
CA LEU A 406 -28.72 -1.50 -18.43
C LEU A 406 -29.75 -2.28 -17.56
N LEU A 407 -31.04 -1.92 -17.64
CA LEU A 407 -32.08 -2.45 -16.75
C LEU A 407 -32.68 -3.79 -17.22
N GLU A 408 -32.78 -4.01 -18.53
CA GLU A 408 -33.62 -5.10 -19.08
C GLU A 408 -32.89 -6.45 -19.24
N ARG A 409 -31.59 -6.45 -19.56
CA ARG A 409 -30.86 -7.65 -20.03
C ARG A 409 -30.26 -8.54 -18.94
N ARG A 410 -30.62 -8.36 -17.67
CA ARG A 410 -29.99 -9.04 -16.52
C ARG A 410 -30.71 -10.31 -16.04
N MET A 411 -31.67 -10.84 -16.79
CA MET A 411 -32.58 -11.92 -16.32
C MET A 411 -32.22 -13.37 -16.73
N ASP A 412 -31.52 -13.60 -17.85
CA ASP A 412 -31.46 -14.95 -18.46
C ASP A 412 -30.24 -15.84 -18.10
N ALA A 413 -29.14 -15.24 -17.63
CA ALA A 413 -27.81 -15.88 -17.69
C ALA A 413 -27.26 -16.36 -16.32
N MET A 414 -27.94 -17.31 -15.65
CA MET A 414 -27.48 -17.90 -14.37
C MET A 414 -27.35 -19.45 -14.42
N LYS A 415 -26.59 -19.97 -15.39
CA LYS A 415 -26.14 -21.39 -15.51
C LYS A 415 -24.69 -21.43 -16.06
N SER A 416 -23.70 -22.20 -15.57
CA SER A 416 -23.61 -23.04 -14.35
C SER A 416 -22.25 -22.88 -13.59
N GLN A 417 -21.53 -23.95 -13.19
CA GLN A 417 -20.40 -23.90 -12.22
C GLN A 417 -19.22 -24.86 -12.59
N ALA A 418 -18.07 -24.77 -11.88
CA ALA A 418 -16.74 -25.28 -12.30
C ALA A 418 -16.03 -26.26 -11.31
N PRO A 419 -14.90 -26.95 -11.69
CA PRO A 419 -14.32 -28.14 -11.01
C PRO A 419 -12.93 -27.94 -10.31
N ALA A 420 -12.26 -28.99 -9.76
CA ALA A 420 -10.90 -28.88 -9.16
C ALA A 420 -9.99 -30.17 -8.99
N ALA A 421 -8.86 -30.22 -9.71
CA ALA A 421 -7.42 -30.55 -9.39
C ALA A 421 -6.87 -31.73 -8.48
N ALA A 422 -5.76 -32.36 -8.98
CA ALA A 422 -4.40 -32.72 -8.39
C ALA A 422 -4.23 -33.66 -7.13
N PRO A 423 -3.01 -34.12 -6.62
CA PRO A 423 -1.57 -33.84 -6.99
C PRO A 423 -0.40 -34.92 -6.78
N ASN A 424 0.81 -34.57 -7.27
CA ASN A 424 2.25 -34.61 -6.78
C ASN A 424 2.86 -35.50 -5.62
N ARG A 425 4.19 -35.88 -5.72
CA ARG A 425 5.36 -35.76 -4.75
C ARG A 425 6.59 -36.66 -5.11
N GLU A 426 7.90 -36.25 -5.09
CA GLU A 426 8.90 -35.76 -4.07
C GLU A 426 9.67 -36.87 -3.26
N ARG A 427 10.99 -36.84 -2.88
CA ARG A 427 12.22 -36.03 -3.21
C ARG A 427 13.49 -36.49 -2.39
N GLU A 428 14.69 -35.91 -2.63
CA GLU A 428 15.95 -35.87 -1.78
C GLU A 428 16.87 -37.14 -1.74
N ARG A 429 18.17 -37.20 -1.30
CA ARG A 429 19.28 -36.33 -0.74
C ARG A 429 20.67 -37.07 -0.90
N ALA A 430 21.91 -36.72 -0.47
CA ALA A 430 22.66 -35.63 0.25
C ALA A 430 24.22 -35.80 0.10
N LEU A 431 25.06 -34.92 0.71
CA LEU A 431 26.55 -34.95 0.91
C LEU A 431 27.42 -34.64 -0.35
N GLY A 432 28.71 -34.22 -0.32
CA GLY A 432 29.71 -33.80 0.70
C GLY A 432 31.17 -34.00 0.16
N VAL A 433 32.30 -33.34 0.53
CA VAL A 433 32.71 -32.26 1.46
C VAL A 433 33.96 -31.49 0.87
N THR A 434 34.66 -30.60 1.61
CA THR A 434 35.63 -29.54 1.19
C THR A 434 36.97 -29.91 0.52
N VAL A 435 37.25 -29.28 -0.63
CA VAL A 435 38.36 -28.31 -0.89
C VAL A 435 37.79 -27.29 -1.90
N GLU A 436 37.90 -25.98 -1.69
CA GLU A 436 37.03 -25.03 -2.44
C GLU A 436 37.37 -24.84 -3.94
N ALA A 437 38.65 -24.97 -4.32
CA ALA A 437 39.16 -25.34 -5.66
C ALA A 437 38.67 -24.57 -6.94
N GLN A 438 39.17 -25.05 -8.09
CA GLN A 438 38.88 -24.57 -9.45
C GLN A 438 37.92 -25.54 -10.14
N TYR A 439 36.89 -25.04 -10.83
CA TYR A 439 35.99 -25.92 -11.59
C TYR A 439 35.37 -25.26 -12.83
N GLN A 440 35.03 -26.10 -13.79
CA GLN A 440 34.11 -25.79 -14.88
C GLN A 440 32.65 -25.86 -14.39
N VAL A 441 31.83 -24.86 -14.70
CA VAL A 441 30.38 -24.81 -14.46
C VAL A 441 29.70 -24.27 -15.71
N GLY A 442 29.09 -25.18 -16.50
CA GLY A 442 28.56 -24.83 -17.82
C GLY A 442 29.66 -24.39 -18.79
N GLU A 443 29.48 -23.21 -19.38
CA GLU A 443 30.41 -22.53 -20.28
C GLU A 443 31.48 -21.70 -19.56
N TYR A 444 31.58 -21.76 -18.22
CA TYR A 444 32.51 -20.95 -17.43
C TYR A 444 33.57 -21.80 -16.72
N ASP A 445 34.83 -21.40 -16.85
CA ASP A 445 35.94 -21.84 -15.99
C ASP A 445 36.06 -20.86 -14.82
N ILE A 446 35.79 -21.35 -13.61
CA ILE A 446 35.69 -20.53 -12.40
C ILE A 446 36.96 -20.64 -11.56
N LEU A 447 37.49 -19.48 -11.18
CA LEU A 447 38.60 -19.33 -10.26
C LEU A 447 38.21 -18.45 -9.07
N LEU A 448 38.47 -18.95 -7.88
CA LEU A 448 38.21 -18.31 -6.60
C LEU A 448 39.53 -17.92 -5.95
N LEU A 449 39.76 -16.61 -5.73
CA LEU A 449 41.05 -16.10 -5.30
C LEU A 449 40.98 -15.52 -3.87
N SER A 450 41.59 -16.21 -2.91
CA SER A 450 41.70 -15.78 -1.52
C SER A 450 42.81 -14.75 -1.34
N ALA A 451 42.48 -13.49 -1.58
CA ALA A 451 43.44 -12.40 -1.51
C ALA A 451 43.98 -12.18 -0.07
N LYS A 452 45.25 -12.54 0.15
CA LYS A 452 46.13 -11.91 1.17
C LYS A 452 47.01 -10.80 0.59
N GLU A 453 47.21 -10.80 -0.73
CA GLU A 453 48.08 -9.86 -1.45
C GLU A 453 47.33 -9.30 -2.66
N SER A 454 47.27 -7.97 -2.78
CA SER A 454 46.62 -7.30 -3.91
C SER A 454 47.37 -7.51 -5.22
N ALA A 455 48.70 -7.49 -5.16
CA ALA A 455 49.58 -7.78 -6.28
C ALA A 455 49.28 -9.14 -6.91
N GLY A 456 48.94 -10.17 -6.12
CA GLY A 456 48.69 -11.52 -6.62
C GLY A 456 47.57 -11.62 -7.65
N LEU A 457 46.50 -10.83 -7.53
CA LEU A 457 45.43 -10.79 -8.54
C LEU A 457 45.88 -10.09 -9.82
N GLU A 458 46.56 -8.95 -9.70
CA GLU A 458 47.00 -8.16 -10.86
C GLU A 458 48.12 -8.87 -11.63
N THR A 459 49.04 -9.54 -10.92
CA THR A 459 50.01 -10.47 -11.48
C THR A 459 49.32 -11.65 -12.17
N TRP A 460 48.41 -12.36 -11.50
CA TRP A 460 47.72 -13.51 -12.10
C TRP A 460 46.94 -13.14 -13.36
N LEU A 461 46.23 -12.00 -13.37
CA LEU A 461 45.53 -11.50 -14.55
C LEU A 461 46.50 -11.24 -15.71
N THR A 462 47.63 -10.59 -15.44
CA THR A 462 48.65 -10.27 -16.44
C THR A 462 49.33 -11.53 -16.99
N GLU A 463 49.70 -12.48 -16.11
CA GLU A 463 50.31 -13.77 -16.47
C GLU A 463 49.36 -14.66 -17.30
N ASN A 464 48.05 -14.56 -17.07
CA ASN A 464 47.03 -15.28 -17.84
C ASN A 464 46.62 -14.53 -19.14
N GLY A 465 47.32 -13.45 -19.48
CA GLY A 465 47.17 -12.72 -20.74
C GLY A 465 46.07 -11.65 -20.77
N TYR A 466 45.42 -11.34 -19.64
CA TYR A 466 44.41 -10.29 -19.58
C TYR A 466 45.04 -8.91 -19.51
N ARG A 467 44.46 -7.94 -20.22
CA ARG A 467 44.86 -6.52 -20.14
C ARG A 467 44.11 -5.85 -18.99
N ILE A 468 44.84 -5.38 -17.98
CA ILE A 468 44.25 -4.61 -16.87
C ILE A 468 44.03 -3.16 -17.33
N PRO A 469 42.81 -2.61 -17.22
CA PRO A 469 42.53 -1.22 -17.60
C PRO A 469 43.23 -0.19 -16.69
N THR A 470 43.62 0.95 -17.25
CA THR A 470 44.19 2.07 -16.49
C THR A 470 43.22 2.54 -15.40
N GLY A 471 43.65 2.43 -14.14
CA GLY A 471 42.85 2.80 -12.96
C GLY A 471 42.17 1.62 -12.25
N ALA A 472 42.07 0.44 -12.88
CA ALA A 472 41.44 -0.74 -12.26
C ALA A 472 42.14 -1.14 -10.95
N SER A 473 43.47 -1.11 -10.91
CA SER A 473 44.28 -1.40 -9.73
C SER A 473 43.86 -0.62 -8.49
N ALA A 474 43.57 0.68 -8.62
CA ALA A 474 43.16 1.53 -7.50
C ALA A 474 41.78 1.12 -6.97
N VAL A 475 40.86 0.73 -7.86
CA VAL A 475 39.54 0.21 -7.50
C VAL A 475 39.65 -1.17 -6.84
N LEU A 476 40.44 -2.10 -7.40
CA LEU A 476 40.72 -3.43 -6.83
C LEU A 476 41.30 -3.32 -5.40
N HIS A 477 42.33 -2.49 -5.22
CA HIS A 477 42.92 -2.22 -3.91
C HIS A 477 41.91 -1.62 -2.91
N SER A 478 40.92 -0.85 -3.36
CA SER A 478 39.88 -0.29 -2.48
C SER A 478 38.90 -1.33 -1.94
N TYR A 479 38.65 -2.42 -2.68
CA TYR A 479 37.84 -3.55 -2.21
C TYR A 479 38.59 -4.44 -1.21
N LEU A 480 39.89 -4.63 -1.42
CA LEU A 480 40.73 -5.42 -0.51
C LEU A 480 40.88 -4.77 0.86
N LYS A 481 40.94 -3.42 0.92
CA LYS A 481 40.86 -2.67 2.19
C LYS A 481 39.52 -2.85 2.93
N GLN A 482 38.49 -3.36 2.27
CA GLN A 482 37.18 -3.69 2.85
C GLN A 482 37.02 -5.19 3.14
N ASP A 483 38.10 -5.98 3.08
CA ASP A 483 38.14 -7.44 3.22
C ASP A 483 37.30 -8.22 2.19
N MET A 484 36.97 -7.60 1.05
CA MET A 484 36.30 -8.30 -0.05
C MET A 484 37.23 -9.33 -0.71
N LYS A 485 36.66 -10.34 -1.36
CA LYS A 485 37.35 -11.39 -2.14
C LYS A 485 37.02 -11.20 -3.62
N PHE A 486 37.75 -11.87 -4.52
CA PHE A 486 37.47 -11.79 -5.95
C PHE A 486 37.06 -13.13 -6.52
N PHE A 487 35.90 -13.13 -7.16
CA PHE A 487 35.39 -14.20 -8.00
C PHE A 487 35.75 -13.89 -9.45
N VAL A 488 36.34 -14.85 -10.17
CA VAL A 488 36.70 -14.70 -11.58
C VAL A 488 36.08 -15.85 -12.38
N ALA A 489 35.23 -15.53 -13.35
CA ALA A 489 34.71 -16.48 -14.33
C ALA A 489 35.25 -16.17 -15.73
N LYS A 490 36.04 -17.10 -16.28
CA LYS A 490 36.50 -17.09 -17.67
C LYS A 490 35.49 -17.84 -18.54
N VAL A 491 35.24 -17.37 -19.77
CA VAL A 491 34.38 -18.12 -20.71
C VAL A 491 35.19 -19.20 -21.44
N ASN A 492 34.68 -20.43 -21.44
CA ASN A 492 35.24 -21.56 -22.17
C ASN A 492 34.53 -21.73 -23.52
N LEU A 493 35.15 -21.16 -24.56
CA LEU A 493 34.58 -21.10 -25.92
C LEU A 493 34.36 -22.49 -26.55
N GLY A 494 35.16 -23.49 -26.18
CA GLY A 494 35.00 -24.87 -26.66
C GLY A 494 33.70 -25.51 -26.15
N GLU A 495 33.30 -25.17 -24.92
CA GLU A 495 32.07 -25.64 -24.29
C GLU A 495 30.86 -24.81 -24.72
N GLN A 496 31.01 -23.49 -24.84
CA GLN A 496 29.98 -22.62 -25.43
C GLN A 496 29.58 -23.10 -26.85
N ALA A 497 30.57 -23.48 -27.68
CA ALA A 497 30.33 -24.01 -29.02
C ALA A 497 29.58 -25.36 -29.00
N LYS A 498 29.90 -26.28 -28.06
CA LYS A 498 29.17 -27.55 -27.87
C LYS A 498 27.71 -27.34 -27.43
N LEU A 499 27.44 -26.27 -26.68
CA LEU A 499 26.10 -25.90 -26.23
C LEU A 499 25.27 -25.19 -27.32
N GLY A 500 25.89 -24.73 -28.42
CA GLY A 500 25.21 -24.05 -29.53
C GLY A 500 24.68 -22.65 -29.19
N LEU A 501 25.22 -22.00 -28.15
CA LEU A 501 24.67 -20.76 -27.60
C LEU A 501 25.41 -19.51 -28.13
N THR A 502 24.67 -18.60 -28.77
CA THR A 502 25.18 -17.30 -29.24
C THR A 502 25.33 -16.24 -28.13
N HIS A 503 24.83 -16.53 -26.92
CA HIS A 503 24.85 -15.62 -25.78
C HIS A 503 25.21 -16.36 -24.49
N LEU A 504 25.81 -15.65 -23.54
CA LEU A 504 26.20 -16.17 -22.23
C LEU A 504 24.96 -16.37 -21.33
N ARG A 505 24.90 -17.47 -20.58
CA ARG A 505 23.80 -17.72 -19.64
C ARG A 505 24.00 -17.00 -18.30
N PRO A 506 22.92 -16.60 -17.61
CA PRO A 506 23.01 -15.96 -16.31
C PRO A 506 23.79 -16.78 -15.29
N LEU A 507 24.69 -16.14 -14.54
CA LEU A 507 25.47 -16.77 -13.49
C LEU A 507 24.82 -16.50 -12.13
N GLN A 508 24.52 -17.55 -11.37
CA GLN A 508 23.89 -17.49 -10.07
C GLN A 508 24.87 -17.90 -8.95
N ILE A 509 24.91 -17.13 -7.87
CA ILE A 509 25.85 -17.29 -6.76
C ILE A 509 25.11 -17.11 -5.42
N ALA A 510 25.19 -18.09 -4.51
CA ALA A 510 24.59 -18.06 -3.18
C ALA A 510 25.64 -17.81 -2.08
N PHE A 511 25.40 -16.86 -1.18
CA PHE A 511 26.33 -16.56 -0.08
C PHE A 511 25.63 -15.97 1.15
N ALA A 512 26.31 -15.98 2.30
CA ALA A 512 25.88 -15.29 3.51
C ALA A 512 26.81 -14.10 3.79
N SER A 513 26.24 -12.90 3.98
CA SER A 513 26.99 -11.73 4.46
C SER A 513 26.06 -10.66 5.05
N PRO A 514 26.43 -10.01 6.16
CA PRO A 514 25.71 -8.84 6.65
C PRO A 514 25.82 -7.63 5.70
N LYS A 515 26.81 -7.59 4.79
CA LYS A 515 26.90 -6.58 3.74
C LYS A 515 25.74 -6.77 2.75
N PHE A 516 24.94 -5.72 2.53
CA PHE A 516 23.89 -5.66 1.52
C PHE A 516 24.25 -4.57 0.51
N MET A 517 24.96 -4.96 -0.55
CA MET A 517 25.54 -4.06 -1.54
C MET A 517 25.69 -4.73 -2.91
N LEU A 518 25.82 -3.93 -3.97
CA LEU A 518 26.19 -4.39 -5.32
C LEU A 518 27.43 -3.60 -5.80
N PRO A 519 28.59 -4.27 -6.00
CA PRO A 519 29.85 -3.60 -6.35
C PRO A 519 29.92 -3.22 -7.83
N ILE A 520 29.44 -2.02 -8.16
CA ILE A 520 29.35 -1.51 -9.53
C ILE A 520 30.65 -0.85 -10.02
N ARG A 521 31.56 -0.45 -9.12
CA ARG A 521 32.73 0.39 -9.48
C ARG A 521 33.78 -0.28 -10.37
N LEU A 522 33.81 -1.61 -10.51
CA LEU A 522 34.67 -2.25 -11.53
C LEU A 522 34.06 -2.16 -12.94
N GLY A 523 32.73 -2.12 -13.03
CA GLY A 523 32.02 -1.96 -14.29
C GLY A 523 32.30 -0.60 -14.93
N THR A 524 32.45 0.46 -14.14
CA THR A 524 32.70 1.82 -14.67
C THR A 524 34.11 2.03 -15.23
N VAL A 525 35.11 1.25 -14.78
CA VAL A 525 36.51 1.39 -15.27
C VAL A 525 36.66 0.92 -16.73
N ASN A 526 35.82 -0.02 -17.17
CA ASN A 526 35.79 -0.52 -18.56
C ASN A 526 34.82 0.25 -19.47
N ALA A 527 34.18 1.32 -18.98
CA ALA A 527 33.04 1.92 -19.65
C ALA A 527 33.42 3.17 -20.48
N GLU A 528 33.20 3.11 -21.79
CA GLU A 528 33.33 4.26 -22.71
C GLU A 528 32.29 5.35 -22.46
N SER A 529 31.18 5.00 -21.79
CA SER A 529 29.99 5.80 -21.58
C SER A 529 29.28 5.34 -20.30
N SER A 530 28.33 6.12 -19.78
CA SER A 530 27.42 5.64 -18.73
C SER A 530 26.72 4.34 -19.16
N GLN A 531 26.47 3.46 -18.19
CA GLN A 531 25.90 2.13 -18.37
C GLN A 531 24.51 2.05 -17.72
N GLU A 532 23.67 1.14 -18.22
CA GLU A 532 22.32 0.91 -17.70
C GLU A 532 22.30 -0.39 -16.87
N LEU A 533 21.71 -0.34 -15.68
CA LEU A 533 21.67 -1.45 -14.73
C LEU A 533 20.25 -1.63 -14.19
N PHE A 534 19.68 -2.82 -14.38
CA PHE A 534 18.41 -3.24 -13.79
C PHE A 534 18.67 -4.16 -12.59
N VAL A 535 18.15 -3.81 -11.42
CA VAL A 535 18.29 -4.61 -10.19
C VAL A 535 16.93 -5.05 -9.67
N TYR A 536 16.72 -6.36 -9.60
CA TYR A 536 15.48 -7.01 -9.19
C TYR A 536 15.66 -7.65 -7.81
N PHE A 537 15.20 -6.99 -6.75
CA PHE A 537 15.22 -7.55 -5.41
C PHE A 537 13.98 -8.41 -5.16
N LEU A 538 14.22 -9.67 -4.77
CA LEU A 538 13.21 -10.56 -4.23
C LEU A 538 13.44 -10.64 -2.72
N THR A 539 12.47 -10.19 -1.93
CA THR A 539 12.60 -10.05 -0.48
C THR A 539 11.36 -10.57 0.25
N LYS A 540 11.40 -10.66 1.58
CA LYS A 540 10.26 -11.19 2.37
C LYS A 540 9.54 -10.11 3.17
N GLN A 541 10.18 -9.01 3.58
CA GLN A 541 9.57 -7.95 4.39
C GLN A 541 9.02 -6.77 3.57
N GLY A 542 9.75 -6.24 2.58
CA GLY A 542 9.27 -5.09 1.79
C GLY A 542 10.27 -4.52 0.78
N ARG A 543 10.03 -3.28 0.32
CA ARG A 543 10.83 -2.61 -0.72
C ARG A 543 12.30 -2.48 -0.33
N VAL A 544 13.20 -2.69 -1.29
CA VAL A 544 14.62 -2.37 -1.15
C VAL A 544 14.91 -0.95 -1.64
N GLU A 545 15.71 -0.21 -0.88
CA GLU A 545 16.13 1.17 -1.18
C GLU A 545 17.64 1.31 -1.01
N THR A 546 18.25 2.26 -1.72
CA THR A 546 19.65 2.64 -1.54
C THR A 546 19.87 3.54 -0.33
N THR A 547 20.98 3.37 0.37
CA THR A 547 21.33 4.16 1.57
C THR A 547 22.32 5.30 1.31
N ASN A 548 23.15 5.20 0.26
CA ASN A 548 24.11 6.23 -0.15
C ASN A 548 23.74 7.01 -1.43
N TYR A 549 22.76 6.52 -2.20
CA TYR A 549 22.18 7.22 -3.35
C TYR A 549 20.68 7.46 -3.16
N ARG A 550 20.11 8.47 -3.81
CA ARG A 550 18.68 8.79 -3.68
C ARG A 550 17.84 7.79 -4.47
N THR A 551 17.06 6.97 -3.78
CA THR A 551 15.99 6.17 -4.40
C THR A 551 14.81 7.08 -4.77
N VAL A 552 14.40 7.09 -6.04
CA VAL A 552 13.38 7.98 -6.60
C VAL A 552 12.32 7.17 -7.35
N ARG A 553 11.04 7.43 -7.12
CA ARG A 553 9.95 6.80 -7.90
C ARG A 553 9.78 7.52 -9.24
N LEU A 554 9.70 6.79 -10.34
CA LEU A 554 9.41 7.41 -11.65
C LEU A 554 8.00 8.05 -11.68
N PRO A 555 7.78 9.08 -12.52
CA PRO A 555 6.44 9.61 -12.78
C PRO A 555 5.48 8.50 -13.25
N ALA A 556 4.30 8.43 -12.64
CA ALA A 556 3.32 7.38 -12.90
C ALA A 556 1.88 7.95 -12.90
N ALA A 557 0.93 7.16 -13.41
CA ALA A 557 -0.47 7.51 -13.62
C ALA A 557 -0.69 8.77 -14.48
N GLN A 558 0.23 9.05 -15.40
CA GLN A 558 0.18 10.20 -16.32
C GLN A 558 -0.64 9.85 -17.57
N GLU A 559 -1.55 10.72 -18.00
CA GLU A 559 -2.27 10.57 -19.28
C GLU A 559 -1.44 11.11 -20.45
N LEU A 560 -1.37 10.34 -21.54
CA LEU A 560 -0.57 10.63 -22.72
C LEU A 560 -1.42 10.65 -24.00
N PRO A 561 -0.98 11.35 -25.05
CA PRO A 561 -1.61 11.31 -26.36
C PRO A 561 -1.64 9.90 -26.96
N LEU A 562 -2.74 9.54 -27.64
CA LEU A 562 -2.96 8.18 -28.16
C LEU A 562 -1.85 7.67 -29.10
N TYR A 563 -1.24 8.55 -29.89
CA TYR A 563 -0.15 8.18 -30.81
C TYR A 563 1.12 7.70 -30.10
N VAL A 564 1.24 7.89 -28.79
CA VAL A 564 2.36 7.37 -28.00
C VAL A 564 2.33 5.83 -27.92
N ARG A 565 1.20 5.17 -28.20
CA ARG A 565 1.11 3.69 -28.35
C ARG A 565 2.26 3.15 -29.20
N ASP A 566 2.41 3.68 -30.41
CA ASP A 566 3.33 3.17 -31.42
C ASP A 566 4.77 3.69 -31.21
N ARG A 567 4.99 4.52 -30.18
CA ARG A 567 6.27 5.14 -29.80
C ARG A 567 6.60 4.98 -28.32
N PHE A 568 6.03 3.99 -27.64
CA PHE A 568 6.17 3.85 -26.18
C PHE A 568 7.63 3.66 -25.74
N GLY A 569 8.43 2.95 -26.54
CA GLY A 569 9.88 2.80 -26.29
C GLY A 569 10.65 4.11 -26.38
N ASP A 570 10.32 4.97 -27.36
CA ASP A 570 10.93 6.31 -27.48
C ASP A 570 10.53 7.20 -26.31
N PHE A 571 9.22 7.27 -26.03
CA PHE A 571 8.68 7.99 -24.88
C PHE A 571 9.36 7.58 -23.58
N TYR A 572 9.51 6.27 -23.35
CA TYR A 572 10.05 5.77 -22.09
C TYR A 572 11.54 6.06 -21.93
N ARG A 573 12.35 5.83 -22.98
CA ARG A 573 13.79 6.16 -23.00
C ARG A 573 14.03 7.64 -22.73
N ASP A 574 13.21 8.50 -23.33
CA ASP A 574 13.38 9.95 -23.25
C ASP A 574 12.86 10.48 -21.89
N LEU A 575 11.75 9.93 -21.36
CA LEU A 575 11.27 10.17 -20.00
C LEU A 575 12.32 9.80 -18.95
N PHE A 576 12.91 8.61 -19.06
CA PHE A 576 13.95 8.13 -18.14
C PHE A 576 15.17 9.05 -18.21
N THR A 577 15.59 9.43 -19.42
CA THR A 577 16.71 10.37 -19.63
C THR A 577 16.45 11.75 -19.03
N GLN A 578 15.20 12.24 -19.03
CA GLN A 578 14.84 13.47 -18.29
C GLN A 578 14.89 13.27 -16.77
N GLN A 579 14.47 12.11 -16.24
CA GLN A 579 14.52 11.89 -14.79
C GLN A 579 15.97 11.74 -14.29
N VAL A 580 16.85 11.05 -15.04
CA VAL A 580 18.29 10.99 -14.75
C VAL A 580 18.89 12.39 -14.66
N LYS A 581 18.58 13.27 -15.62
CA LYS A 581 19.07 14.67 -15.63
C LYS A 581 18.48 15.56 -14.54
N ARG A 582 17.29 15.25 -14.02
CA ARG A 582 16.67 15.96 -12.88
C ARG A 582 17.24 15.58 -11.52
N GLU A 583 17.91 14.44 -11.45
CA GLU A 583 18.54 13.90 -10.25
C GLU A 583 20.08 13.96 -10.36
N ASP A 584 20.59 14.98 -11.05
CA ASP A 584 22.02 15.29 -11.27
C ASP A 584 22.86 14.06 -11.71
N GLU A 585 22.27 13.21 -12.55
CA GLU A 585 22.82 11.95 -13.06
C GLU A 585 23.19 10.92 -11.96
N ARG A 586 22.62 11.07 -10.75
CA ARG A 586 22.89 10.29 -9.52
C ARG A 586 21.67 9.55 -8.96
N GLY A 587 20.52 9.63 -9.65
CA GLY A 587 19.27 9.00 -9.21
C GLY A 587 19.24 7.48 -9.38
N VAL A 588 18.63 6.78 -8.42
CA VAL A 588 18.34 5.34 -8.48
C VAL A 588 16.83 5.16 -8.57
N PHE A 589 16.33 4.69 -9.72
CA PHE A 589 14.91 4.82 -10.07
C PHE A 589 14.11 3.56 -9.79
N VAL A 590 13.06 3.66 -8.97
CA VAL A 590 12.08 2.58 -8.78
C VAL A 590 11.15 2.56 -10.00
N GLU A 591 11.10 1.44 -10.70
CA GLU A 591 10.13 1.18 -11.79
C GLU A 591 8.93 0.36 -11.29
N TYR A 592 9.15 -0.56 -10.35
CA TYR A 592 8.14 -1.46 -9.80
C TYR A 592 8.44 -1.79 -8.33
N ALA A 593 7.42 -1.83 -7.48
CA ALA A 593 7.49 -2.38 -6.13
C ALA A 593 6.13 -3.01 -5.78
N TRP A 594 6.02 -4.34 -5.68
CA TRP A 594 4.74 -5.03 -5.42
C TRP A 594 4.97 -6.45 -4.85
N ASP A 595 4.02 -6.94 -4.07
CA ASP A 595 3.92 -8.35 -3.66
C ASP A 595 3.63 -9.29 -4.86
N MET A 596 4.42 -10.36 -5.05
CA MET A 596 4.30 -11.24 -6.22
C MET A 596 3.12 -12.23 -6.17
N THR A 597 2.21 -12.10 -5.20
CA THR A 597 0.95 -12.87 -5.15
C THR A 597 -0.01 -12.48 -6.28
N TRP A 598 -0.04 -11.21 -6.71
CA TRP A 598 -0.93 -10.72 -7.78
C TRP A 598 -0.45 -9.39 -8.39
N CYS A 599 -1.00 -8.98 -9.53
CA CYS A 599 -0.80 -7.66 -10.13
C CYS A 599 -2.08 -7.13 -10.77
N ASP A 600 -2.16 -5.82 -11.01
CA ASP A 600 -3.25 -5.19 -11.78
C ASP A 600 -2.79 -3.88 -12.46
N PRO A 601 -2.96 -3.69 -13.78
CA PRO A 601 -3.23 -4.70 -14.81
C PRO A 601 -1.92 -5.37 -15.25
N CYS A 602 -1.84 -6.70 -15.20
CA CYS A 602 -0.59 -7.46 -15.42
C CYS A 602 0.00 -7.31 -16.85
N ALA A 603 1.34 -7.32 -16.96
CA ALA A 603 2.08 -7.33 -18.25
C ALA A 603 2.66 -8.71 -18.62
N ALA A 604 2.76 -9.60 -17.63
CA ALA A 604 2.97 -11.04 -17.74
C ALA A 604 2.35 -11.70 -16.50
N ASP A 605 2.26 -13.03 -16.47
CA ASP A 605 1.67 -13.76 -15.35
C ASP A 605 2.57 -13.71 -14.09
N PRO A 606 2.00 -13.78 -12.87
CA PRO A 606 2.81 -13.86 -11.65
C PRO A 606 3.63 -15.15 -11.57
N LEU A 607 4.97 -15.03 -11.68
CA LEU A 607 5.95 -16.13 -11.69
C LEU A 607 5.64 -17.26 -10.70
N SER A 608 5.76 -18.50 -11.16
CA SER A 608 5.53 -19.71 -10.36
C SER A 608 6.53 -19.87 -9.21
N GLU A 609 6.20 -20.72 -8.24
CA GLU A 609 7.12 -21.01 -7.12
C GLU A 609 8.42 -21.70 -7.56
N GLU A 610 8.40 -22.41 -8.69
CA GLU A 610 9.58 -23.05 -9.28
C GLU A 610 10.48 -22.01 -9.95
N GLU A 611 9.89 -21.05 -10.67
CA GLU A 611 10.61 -19.90 -11.22
C GLU A 611 11.22 -19.03 -10.12
N LEU A 612 10.45 -18.66 -9.09
CA LEU A 612 10.92 -17.90 -7.93
C LEU A 612 12.06 -18.63 -7.21
N ARG A 613 11.95 -19.95 -7.02
CA ARG A 613 13.03 -20.77 -6.45
C ARG A 613 14.26 -20.80 -7.35
N SER A 614 14.10 -20.86 -8.67
CA SER A 614 15.21 -20.80 -9.65
C SER A 614 15.89 -19.42 -9.71
N LEU A 615 15.20 -18.36 -9.29
CA LEU A 615 15.75 -17.01 -9.08
C LEU A 615 16.41 -16.84 -7.70
N GLY A 616 16.40 -17.87 -6.85
CA GLY A 616 17.05 -17.88 -5.55
C GLY A 616 16.14 -17.68 -4.33
N VAL A 617 14.81 -17.70 -4.48
CA VAL A 617 13.88 -17.63 -3.33
C VAL A 617 13.95 -18.93 -2.52
N PHE A 618 14.76 -18.91 -1.47
CA PHE A 618 15.03 -20.07 -0.61
C PHE A 618 14.08 -20.21 0.60
N TRP A 619 13.23 -19.22 0.87
CA TRP A 619 12.31 -19.20 2.04
C TRP A 619 10.86 -19.62 1.72
N GLN A 620 10.62 -20.15 0.52
CA GLN A 620 9.30 -20.63 0.06
C GLN A 620 9.30 -22.17 0.00
N GLU A 621 8.86 -22.79 1.10
CA GLU A 621 8.74 -24.24 1.24
C GLU A 621 7.74 -24.83 0.25
N SER A 622 8.11 -25.92 -0.41
CA SER A 622 7.24 -26.66 -1.30
C SER A 622 6.28 -27.56 -0.52
N SER A 623 5.11 -27.03 -0.15
CA SER A 623 4.04 -27.84 0.44
C SER A 623 3.41 -28.75 -0.61
N GLY A 624 4.04 -29.89 -0.91
CA GLY A 624 3.53 -30.91 -1.83
C GLY A 624 2.28 -31.67 -1.33
N GLN A 625 1.51 -31.14 -0.39
CA GLN A 625 0.08 -31.44 -0.27
C GLN A 625 -0.68 -30.33 -0.98
N ALA A 626 -1.50 -30.64 -1.99
CA ALA A 626 -2.27 -29.61 -2.68
C ALA A 626 -3.43 -29.12 -1.81
N SER A 627 -3.14 -28.12 -0.97
CA SER A 627 -4.14 -27.18 -0.49
C SER A 627 -4.81 -26.52 -1.71
N LYS A 628 -6.11 -26.72 -1.90
CA LYS A 628 -6.90 -26.13 -3.01
C LYS A 628 -7.17 -24.62 -2.84
N ALA A 629 -6.31 -23.93 -2.10
CA ALA A 629 -6.26 -22.48 -1.95
C ALA A 629 -4.85 -22.00 -2.32
N PRO A 630 -4.70 -20.92 -3.10
CA PRO A 630 -3.39 -20.35 -3.39
C PRO A 630 -2.76 -19.84 -2.09
N GLN A 631 -1.56 -20.32 -1.77
CA GLN A 631 -0.82 -19.78 -0.65
C GLN A 631 -0.31 -18.37 -0.98
N ALA A 632 -0.34 -17.48 0.02
CA ALA A 632 0.21 -16.14 -0.13
C ALA A 632 1.73 -16.23 -0.39
N ARG A 633 2.17 -15.81 -1.57
CA ARG A 633 3.58 -15.88 -1.96
C ARG A 633 4.33 -14.82 -1.19
N SER A 634 5.09 -15.22 -0.16
CA SER A 634 5.82 -14.28 0.71
C SER A 634 7.09 -13.69 0.05
N VAL A 635 6.91 -13.15 -1.16
CA VAL A 635 7.94 -12.53 -1.99
C VAL A 635 7.46 -11.15 -2.43
N PHE A 636 8.16 -10.11 -1.99
CA PHE A 636 8.01 -8.75 -2.49
C PHE A 636 9.07 -8.50 -3.57
N LEU A 637 8.68 -7.95 -4.72
CA LEU A 637 9.58 -7.60 -5.81
C LEU A 637 9.80 -6.09 -5.82
N THR A 638 11.06 -5.67 -5.79
CA THR A 638 11.47 -4.30 -6.14
C THR A 638 12.32 -4.32 -7.41
N ARG A 639 11.99 -3.47 -8.38
CA ARG A 639 12.80 -3.23 -9.58
C ARG A 639 13.37 -1.82 -9.53
N LEU A 640 14.69 -1.73 -9.46
CA LEU A 640 15.45 -0.50 -9.61
C LEU A 640 16.08 -0.45 -11.00
N HIS A 641 16.20 0.74 -11.57
CA HIS A 641 16.93 1.03 -12.80
C HIS A 641 17.89 2.20 -12.53
N VAL A 642 19.15 2.03 -12.91
CA VAL A 642 20.23 2.98 -12.63
C VAL A 642 21.04 3.21 -13.92
N ARG A 643 21.17 4.49 -14.31
CA ARG A 643 22.19 4.92 -15.27
C ARG A 643 23.41 5.36 -14.48
N TYR A 644 24.58 4.76 -14.71
CA TYR A 644 25.75 4.98 -13.85
C TYR A 644 27.09 5.10 -14.62
N ASP A 645 28.00 5.89 -14.07
CA ASP A 645 29.38 6.08 -14.53
C ASP A 645 30.30 6.41 -13.33
N ALA A 646 31.62 6.52 -13.58
CA ALA A 646 32.61 6.73 -12.53
C ALA A 646 32.60 8.14 -11.88
N ALA A 647 31.99 9.14 -12.51
CA ALA A 647 31.94 10.52 -12.00
C ALA A 647 30.72 10.76 -11.11
N HIS A 648 29.59 10.12 -11.45
CA HIS A 648 28.34 10.23 -10.70
C HIS A 648 28.19 9.12 -9.65
N PHE A 649 28.74 7.93 -9.88
CA PHE A 649 28.71 6.79 -8.94
C PHE A 649 30.14 6.39 -8.47
N PRO A 650 30.81 7.21 -7.65
CA PRO A 650 32.14 6.91 -7.11
C PRO A 650 32.13 5.84 -6.00
N GLU A 651 30.96 5.57 -5.41
CA GLU A 651 30.71 4.52 -4.41
C GLU A 651 29.83 3.39 -4.97
N ASP A 652 29.93 2.20 -4.38
CA ASP A 652 29.07 1.07 -4.72
C ASP A 652 27.65 1.26 -4.18
N LEU A 653 26.65 0.59 -4.79
CA LEU A 653 25.27 0.70 -4.33
C LEU A 653 25.13 -0.04 -3.00
N LEU A 654 24.85 0.70 -1.91
CA LEU A 654 24.54 0.15 -0.59
C LEU A 654 23.01 0.12 -0.40
N PHE A 655 22.47 -0.96 0.16
CA PHE A 655 21.03 -1.20 0.23
C PHE A 655 20.50 -1.47 1.63
N GLN A 656 19.21 -1.19 1.84
CA GLN A 656 18.41 -1.59 3.00
C GLN A 656 17.10 -2.26 2.56
N GLU A 657 16.67 -3.30 3.27
CA GLU A 657 15.31 -3.86 3.14
C GLU A 657 14.39 -3.08 4.09
N THR A 658 13.35 -2.44 3.55
CA THR A 658 12.38 -1.67 4.32
C THR A 658 11.16 -2.53 4.69
N SER A 659 10.35 -2.06 5.65
CA SER A 659 9.03 -2.61 5.93
C SER A 659 7.93 -2.09 4.99
N ASP A 660 8.26 -1.23 4.01
CA ASP A 660 7.29 -0.63 3.11
C ASP A 660 6.88 -1.61 1.99
N ARG A 661 5.65 -2.13 2.10
CA ARG A 661 4.99 -2.95 1.07
C ARG A 661 4.01 -2.14 0.20
N SER A 662 4.12 -0.81 0.14
CA SER A 662 3.25 0.00 -0.72
C SER A 662 3.49 -0.31 -2.19
N ASN A 663 2.42 -0.69 -2.88
CA ASN A 663 2.45 -1.01 -4.30
C ASN A 663 2.79 0.25 -5.12
N PHE A 664 3.78 0.13 -6.00
CA PHE A 664 4.19 1.16 -6.95
C PHE A 664 4.48 0.53 -8.32
N GLN A 665 4.17 1.28 -9.38
CA GLN A 665 4.41 0.90 -10.76
C GLN A 665 4.52 2.14 -11.64
N ALA A 666 5.55 2.19 -12.49
CA ALA A 666 5.61 3.10 -13.62
C ALA A 666 4.51 2.73 -14.64
N ARG A 667 3.35 3.39 -14.53
CA ARG A 667 2.17 3.17 -15.37
C ARG A 667 1.78 4.46 -16.10
N TYR A 668 1.55 4.36 -17.40
CA TYR A 668 1.17 5.47 -18.27
C TYR A 668 -0.15 5.15 -18.97
N ILE A 669 -0.98 6.17 -19.21
CA ILE A 669 -2.39 6.00 -19.54
C ILE A 669 -2.69 6.59 -20.92
N LEU A 670 -3.24 5.78 -21.82
CA LEU A 670 -3.94 6.26 -23.00
C LEU A 670 -5.43 6.28 -22.70
N ARG A 671 -6.09 7.42 -22.95
CA ARG A 671 -7.55 7.58 -22.79
C ARG A 671 -8.20 7.82 -24.14
N HIS A 672 -8.84 6.79 -24.69
CA HIS A 672 -9.61 6.90 -25.93
C HIS A 672 -10.90 7.68 -25.68
N PRO A 673 -11.16 8.76 -26.43
CA PRO A 673 -12.42 9.46 -26.33
C PRO A 673 -13.54 8.59 -26.91
N TRP A 674 -14.75 8.71 -26.35
CA TRP A 674 -15.92 8.03 -26.89
C TRP A 674 -16.33 8.62 -28.25
N THR A 675 -16.57 7.76 -29.23
CA THR A 675 -16.74 8.12 -30.65
C THR A 675 -18.19 8.02 -31.16
N GLY A 676 -19.18 7.81 -30.29
CA GLY A 676 -20.59 7.74 -30.67
C GLY A 676 -21.19 9.09 -31.06
N THR A 677 -22.40 9.06 -31.61
CA THR A 677 -23.18 10.20 -32.12
C THR A 677 -23.70 11.11 -31.01
N ASP A 678 -24.00 12.38 -31.33
CA ASP A 678 -24.42 13.39 -30.33
C ASP A 678 -25.91 13.27 -29.90
N ASP A 679 -26.33 12.03 -29.62
CA ASP A 679 -27.73 11.63 -29.42
C ASP A 679 -28.31 12.04 -28.05
N CYS A 680 -27.47 12.55 -27.14
CA CYS A 680 -27.90 13.06 -25.84
C CYS A 680 -27.09 14.29 -25.41
N GLN A 681 -27.69 15.17 -24.59
CA GLN A 681 -27.05 16.41 -24.12
C GLN A 681 -25.70 16.17 -23.41
N ALA A 682 -25.54 15.00 -22.79
CA ALA A 682 -24.29 14.60 -22.15
C ALA A 682 -23.14 14.34 -23.15
N ALA A 683 -23.44 13.88 -24.38
CA ALA A 683 -22.46 13.73 -25.46
C ALA A 683 -21.88 15.09 -25.88
N ILE A 684 -22.75 16.08 -26.09
CA ILE A 684 -22.36 17.44 -26.46
C ILE A 684 -21.51 18.08 -25.36
N ALA A 685 -21.90 17.92 -24.09
CA ALA A 685 -21.15 18.42 -22.94
C ALA A 685 -19.78 17.73 -22.77
N TYR A 686 -19.72 16.42 -23.05
CA TYR A 686 -18.49 15.63 -23.04
C TYR A 686 -17.51 16.08 -24.14
N ARG A 687 -17.97 16.21 -25.39
CA ARG A 687 -17.12 16.62 -26.53
C ARG A 687 -16.45 17.98 -26.31
N ARG A 688 -17.14 18.93 -25.66
CA ARG A 688 -16.59 20.27 -25.33
C ARG A 688 -15.38 20.23 -24.38
N GLN A 689 -15.17 19.13 -23.63
CA GLN A 689 -14.04 18.98 -22.70
C GLN A 689 -12.80 18.34 -23.34
N LEU A 690 -12.93 17.71 -24.51
CA LEU A 690 -11.83 16.99 -25.16
C LEU A 690 -10.65 17.88 -25.57
N PRO A 691 -10.83 19.10 -26.13
CA PRO A 691 -9.70 19.95 -26.51
C PRO A 691 -8.79 20.31 -25.32
N GLU A 692 -9.38 20.65 -24.16
CA GLU A 692 -8.61 20.96 -22.95
C GLU A 692 -7.87 19.73 -22.43
N ARG A 693 -8.50 18.55 -22.47
CA ARG A 693 -7.85 17.29 -22.08
C ARG A 693 -6.65 16.98 -22.99
N HIS A 694 -6.82 17.11 -24.31
CA HIS A 694 -5.76 16.86 -25.28
C HIS A 694 -4.59 17.83 -25.12
N GLU A 695 -4.85 19.10 -24.82
CA GLU A 695 -3.79 20.08 -24.53
C GLU A 695 -3.00 19.70 -23.27
N ARG A 696 -3.68 19.35 -22.16
CA ARG A 696 -3.01 18.84 -20.94
C ARG A 696 -2.19 17.56 -21.20
N GLN A 697 -2.64 16.68 -22.10
CA GLN A 697 -1.88 15.49 -22.51
C GLN A 697 -0.63 15.87 -23.34
N ALA A 698 -0.72 16.91 -24.19
CA ALA A 698 0.43 17.44 -24.92
C ALA A 698 1.48 18.07 -23.98
N GLU A 699 1.04 18.89 -23.03
CA GLU A 699 1.89 19.49 -21.99
C GLU A 699 2.53 18.44 -21.09
N THR A 700 1.77 17.41 -20.67
CA THR A 700 2.28 16.26 -19.90
C THR A 700 3.38 15.53 -20.67
N LEU A 701 3.16 15.21 -21.96
CA LEU A 701 4.16 14.53 -22.79
C LEU A 701 5.45 15.36 -22.92
N ALA A 702 5.33 16.65 -23.29
CA ALA A 702 6.47 17.56 -23.39
C ALA A 702 7.23 17.70 -22.07
N THR A 703 6.51 17.77 -20.94
CA THR A 703 7.11 17.90 -19.59
C THR A 703 7.80 16.62 -19.14
N LEU A 704 7.40 15.45 -19.63
CA LEU A 704 8.00 14.17 -19.28
C LEU A 704 9.26 13.86 -20.09
N THR A 705 9.24 14.08 -21.42
CA THR A 705 10.34 13.70 -22.33
C THR A 705 11.24 14.87 -22.75
N GLY A 706 10.79 16.11 -22.63
CA GLY A 706 11.43 17.29 -23.23
C GLY A 706 11.24 17.39 -24.74
N TRP A 707 10.32 16.62 -25.34
CA TRP A 707 9.95 16.77 -26.75
C TRP A 707 9.29 18.14 -27.00
N ASN A 708 9.41 18.63 -28.24
CA ASN A 708 8.90 19.96 -28.61
C ASN A 708 7.36 19.99 -28.59
N ILE A 709 6.79 20.82 -27.70
CA ILE A 709 5.34 20.98 -27.54
C ILE A 709 4.63 21.41 -28.83
N ALA A 710 5.28 22.17 -29.72
CA ALA A 710 4.68 22.56 -31.00
C ALA A 710 4.59 21.36 -31.98
N GLU A 711 5.55 20.45 -31.93
CA GLU A 711 5.53 19.21 -32.73
C GLU A 711 4.51 18.20 -32.18
N ILE A 712 4.38 18.11 -30.85
CA ILE A 712 3.35 17.30 -30.19
C ILE A 712 1.95 17.81 -30.56
N ARG A 713 1.67 19.12 -30.39
CA ARG A 713 0.38 19.72 -30.77
C ARG A 713 0.06 19.47 -32.25
N LYS A 714 1.05 19.65 -33.14
CA LYS A 714 0.92 19.32 -34.57
C LYS A 714 0.61 17.84 -34.82
N ALA A 715 1.30 16.91 -34.16
CA ALA A 715 1.06 15.47 -34.30
C ALA A 715 -0.32 15.04 -33.79
N MET A 716 -0.89 15.78 -32.82
CA MET A 716 -2.24 15.58 -32.29
C MET A 716 -3.34 16.28 -33.11
N ASN A 717 -2.98 16.99 -34.20
CA ASN A 717 -3.86 17.91 -34.93
C ASN A 717 -4.53 18.97 -34.04
N LEU A 718 -3.89 19.33 -32.92
CA LEU A 718 -4.28 20.49 -32.13
C LEU A 718 -3.89 21.74 -32.92
N THR A 719 -4.90 22.42 -33.48
CA THR A 719 -4.74 23.79 -33.93
C THR A 719 -4.19 24.61 -32.77
N ALA A 720 -3.05 25.28 -32.98
CA ALA A 720 -2.38 26.05 -31.95
C ALA A 720 -3.40 27.01 -31.32
N ALA A 721 -3.72 26.78 -30.04
CA ALA A 721 -5.04 27.12 -29.53
C ALA A 721 -5.34 28.61 -29.75
N ALA A 722 -6.36 28.88 -30.58
CA ALA A 722 -7.18 30.05 -30.35
C ALA A 722 -7.73 29.88 -28.94
N ILE A 723 -7.13 30.61 -27.99
CA ILE A 723 -7.64 30.72 -26.62
C ILE A 723 -9.14 30.98 -26.78
N PRO A 724 -10.02 30.08 -26.31
CA PRO A 724 -11.45 30.29 -26.50
C PRO A 724 -11.79 31.64 -25.89
N ASP A 725 -12.16 32.62 -26.73
CA ASP A 725 -12.72 33.90 -26.29
C ASP A 725 -13.81 33.54 -25.29
N LYS A 726 -13.58 33.79 -23.99
CA LYS A 726 -14.26 33.11 -22.88
C LYS A 726 -15.74 33.13 -23.14
N ASP A 727 -16.30 32.03 -23.64
CA ASP A 727 -17.46 32.11 -24.53
C ASP A 727 -18.64 32.71 -23.77
N ALA A 728 -18.86 34.01 -24.02
CA ALA A 728 -19.19 34.90 -22.93
C ALA A 728 -20.54 34.49 -22.35
N TRP A 729 -20.58 34.21 -21.05
CA TRP A 729 -21.61 33.32 -20.46
C TRP A 729 -23.05 33.73 -20.73
N TYR A 730 -23.30 34.97 -21.16
CA TYR A 730 -24.58 35.49 -21.62
C TYR A 730 -25.01 35.07 -23.05
N ARG A 731 -24.13 34.53 -23.90
CA ARG A 731 -24.42 34.17 -25.30
C ARG A 731 -25.51 33.08 -25.42
N TRP A 732 -25.67 32.23 -24.42
CA TRP A 732 -26.77 31.23 -24.36
C TRP A 732 -28.17 31.81 -24.08
N LEU A 733 -28.30 33.08 -23.68
CA LEU A 733 -29.59 33.70 -23.35
C LEU A 733 -30.37 34.20 -24.58
N TRP A 734 -29.76 34.18 -25.77
CA TRP A 734 -30.23 34.92 -26.94
C TRP A 734 -30.17 34.14 -28.26
N ASN A 735 -29.95 32.81 -28.19
CA ASN A 735 -30.09 31.90 -29.32
C ASN A 735 -31.31 31.01 -29.07
N ASP A 736 -32.44 31.36 -29.70
CA ASP A 736 -33.65 30.52 -29.81
C ASP A 736 -33.44 29.36 -30.81
#